data_AF-A0A8H6TKB4-F1
#
_entry.id   AF-A0A8H6TKB4-F1
#
_cell.length_a   1.000
_cell.length_b   1.000
_cell.length_c   1.000
_cell.angle_alpha   90.00
_cell.angle_beta   90.00
_cell.angle_gamma   90.00
#
_symmetry.space_group_name_H-M   'P 1'
#
loop_
_entity.id
_entity.type
_entity.pdbx_description
1 polymer ?
#
loop_
_entity_poly.entity_id
_entity_poly.type
_entity_poly.pdbx_seq_one_letter_code
_entity_poly.pdbx_strand_id
1 'polypeptide(L)'
;MSNHHLPDEILSEILTPALKVSDALFSSTDHDSPFATYSESTSAYLLVSKSWLRVATPLLYHVVVVRSKAQAAALATALKHNGELGRFVKKLRVEGGFGQSMQTVLSNTPNVTDLFLYLDLQSAESTVGLCKGLSLINPTRLILQDSRWKPLSNKMVVNLFVALAKAIEDWTHLVVFDCPYMDAERPRKIIKALAKAKRLHTLVVDTVHDAEYIYPLLSSCPLLEVRLKRKMTGTSQILTSNQTLQTLLRFERAPTAPLVEESNILQSYPFEHVPRDVQITIWSRVSQFFFAGPRYLTPRKINFLLVAKVFHDAGIMNYYSKIFINENRAPALLSVLQRRPELIPTDSTFPRHLSLLRTIIVEADPLPPSALHSAASDSPSDSARALAQTGEFPLTRFDLPVRSRGIRAENEVSARPIKASCVLSEPTPQSFVPMRRSFGVVSVALAATCALAQTSDIDTVRQRRLSNIVGSSTGSANIALWISTLQANGTWPDVDYTTGCPASASSWPAQEHWERINTFASAWHGGFKNALNWTGDATVRASAASAMAFWFENDFNNTDPACLDSGGLAACPCGTPGLWNTNWFENVILIPTWVGQVCNTLNAPPTGQTGLSASEYAGCTLMTYRSFNTLNTGIVGVSSITGANLLDIASIGIDYGLFTSNATAVSAGYAAVHGDLQFQNAVEADGIRADGAFGQHEGLLYNGGYGKDYANAVFNLEICAGGTQFEATSSAMSTFTTLLTSDLWMIFYNTITNVLHWDYTVIGRNLAEPVSQKQEAANTELNITQFQVLGELWNSDNITSVFNALNTAGLSVTPGNIVGNRMFYTNDYMVHRSDDYLITLKMYSKRTKNSECVNSQNMLGFHLADGAIYTYTTGNEYQDVFSAWDWNLIPGITVDYGQTPLSCSKTQVTGIQAYVGGVSDGTTGMAVMRYENPTTHALNWRKAYIFLPDDIMYVMIPVITSTTTAPVFSVLDQRVQDGDVYVNGVAATTGNFTGASSLWHAGTGYTFNASNPATSLSLELQQKTGDWQAIGTSTAAPNTVDMFTAWIAHNDITKPATYAMYPAISESDFATKAAAESTNYKVIRSDDDITALLDIPHNTIYVGFWTTAGSTLTVPAQTSGGASIQIKANANSALILHMDTWTVWVSDPTQTIDATTPLVLTFTLLSGTAPAGWGSAKSRVVNVTLPQGGQAGMSTQWALP
;
A
#
# COMPACT_ATOMS: atom_id res chain seq x y z
N MET A 1 -21.67 9.45 32.04
CA MET A 1 -20.75 9.74 33.17
C MET A 1 -20.44 8.44 33.89
N SER A 2 -19.18 7.99 33.86
CA SER A 2 -18.49 7.36 34.99
C SER A 2 -16.97 7.52 34.75
N ASN A 3 -16.30 8.07 35.74
CA ASN A 3 -14.91 8.51 35.75
C ASN A 3 -13.95 7.31 35.84
N HIS A 4 -13.38 6.84 34.74
CA HIS A 4 -12.16 6.04 34.79
C HIS A 4 -11.14 6.53 33.77
N HIS A 5 -10.67 7.76 33.96
CA HIS A 5 -9.43 8.23 33.34
C HIS A 5 -8.26 7.64 34.14
N LEU A 6 -7.37 6.90 33.49
CA LEU A 6 -6.07 6.60 34.09
C LEU A 6 -5.36 7.95 34.33
N PRO A 7 -4.82 8.20 35.54
CA PRO A 7 -4.00 9.38 35.77
C PRO A 7 -2.83 9.42 34.78
N ASP A 8 -2.43 10.62 34.36
CA ASP A 8 -1.38 10.79 33.35
C ASP A 8 -0.05 10.21 33.77
N GLU A 9 0.21 10.15 35.08
CA GLU A 9 1.38 9.52 35.68
C GLU A 9 1.38 8.02 35.38
N ILE A 10 0.23 7.36 35.48
CA ILE A 10 0.08 5.93 35.18
C ILE A 10 0.18 5.69 33.68
N LEU A 11 -0.46 6.55 32.88
CA LEU A 11 -0.37 6.46 31.43
C LEU A 11 1.08 6.70 30.94
N SER A 12 1.81 7.62 31.57
CA SER A 12 3.23 7.88 31.30
C SER A 12 4.10 6.68 31.63
N GLU A 13 3.87 6.02 32.78
CA GLU A 13 4.57 4.78 33.15
C GLU A 13 4.28 3.63 32.17
N ILE A 14 3.07 3.54 31.63
CA ILE A 14 2.70 2.54 30.60
C ILE A 14 3.43 2.80 29.28
N LEU A 15 3.54 4.07 28.87
CA LEU A 15 4.11 4.46 27.58
C LEU A 15 5.64 4.56 27.59
N THR A 16 6.22 4.81 28.76
CA THR A 16 7.66 4.99 28.94
C THR A 16 8.49 3.84 28.38
N PRO A 17 8.18 2.55 28.61
CA PRO A 17 8.96 1.44 28.04
C PRO A 17 9.02 1.41 26.51
N ALA A 18 7.98 1.92 25.83
CA ALA A 18 7.90 1.91 24.37
C ALA A 18 8.53 3.16 23.73
N LEU A 19 8.56 4.29 24.44
CA LEU A 19 8.98 5.58 23.90
C LEU A 19 10.35 6.05 24.41
N LYS A 20 10.79 5.58 25.58
CA LYS A 20 12.02 6.07 26.23
C LYS A 20 13.25 5.31 25.74
N VAL A 21 14.13 6.02 25.06
CA VAL A 21 15.47 5.54 24.73
C VAL A 21 16.37 5.65 25.96
N SER A 22 17.01 4.55 26.36
CA SER A 22 17.97 4.56 27.48
C SER A 22 19.23 5.34 27.11
N ASP A 23 19.92 5.91 28.10
CA ASP A 23 21.16 6.65 27.83
C ASP A 23 22.24 5.75 27.21
N ALA A 24 22.29 4.47 27.59
CA ALA A 24 23.21 3.49 27.03
C ALA A 24 22.96 3.24 25.52
N LEU A 25 21.69 3.15 25.09
CA LEU A 25 21.36 3.03 23.67
C LEU A 25 21.64 4.33 22.92
N PHE A 26 21.26 5.48 23.47
CA PHE A 26 21.52 6.78 22.86
C PHE A 26 23.02 7.06 22.68
N SER A 27 23.83 6.71 23.67
CA SER A 27 25.28 6.95 23.68
C SER A 27 26.13 5.81 23.13
N SER A 28 25.51 4.72 22.65
CA SER A 28 26.26 3.63 22.01
C SER A 28 26.97 4.16 20.77
N THR A 29 28.29 4.01 20.79
CA THR A 29 29.21 4.34 19.70
C THR A 29 29.68 3.07 18.97
N ASP A 30 28.88 2.00 19.03
CA ASP A 30 29.15 0.76 18.30
C ASP A 30 29.10 1.02 16.79
N HIS A 31 29.76 0.15 16.00
CA HIS A 31 29.80 0.30 14.55
C HIS A 31 28.38 0.22 13.95
N ASP A 32 27.61 -0.78 14.37
CA ASP A 32 26.21 -0.93 14.01
C ASP A 32 25.38 -0.08 14.95
N SER A 33 24.57 0.82 14.40
CA SER A 33 23.64 1.61 15.21
C SER A 33 22.68 0.68 15.96
N PRO A 34 22.47 0.85 17.27
CA PRO A 34 21.47 0.07 17.99
C PRO A 34 20.04 0.37 17.53
N PHE A 35 19.87 1.41 16.71
CA PHE A 35 18.61 1.80 16.08
C PHE A 35 18.46 1.27 14.66
N ALA A 36 19.45 0.53 14.12
CA ALA A 36 19.48 -0.04 12.77
C ALA A 36 18.33 -1.01 12.47
N THR A 37 17.85 -1.73 13.50
CA THR A 37 16.91 -2.83 13.36
C THR A 37 15.46 -2.47 13.73
N TYR A 38 15.19 -1.21 14.07
CA TYR A 38 13.82 -0.76 14.34
C TYR A 38 13.11 -0.47 13.01
N SER A 39 12.08 -1.24 12.71
CA SER A 39 11.30 -1.17 11.46
C SER A 39 10.01 -0.36 11.57
N GLU A 40 9.61 0.09 12.76
CA GLU A 40 8.31 0.73 12.99
C GLU A 40 8.43 2.13 13.64
N SER A 41 7.55 3.05 13.25
CA SER A 41 7.53 4.41 13.79
C SER A 41 6.88 4.49 15.18
N THR A 42 7.61 4.99 16.16
CA THR A 42 7.11 5.27 17.52
C THR A 42 6.13 6.45 17.56
N SER A 43 5.92 7.19 16.45
CA SER A 43 4.87 8.20 16.36
C SER A 43 3.45 7.60 16.34
N ALA A 44 3.30 6.31 16.02
CA ALA A 44 2.01 5.63 16.00
C ALA A 44 1.29 5.66 17.36
N TYR A 45 2.04 5.67 18.47
CA TYR A 45 1.48 5.76 19.82
C TYR A 45 0.76 7.08 20.10
N LEU A 46 1.08 8.14 19.35
CA LEU A 46 0.40 9.42 19.46
C LEU A 46 -1.04 9.37 18.95
N LEU A 47 -1.38 8.39 18.10
CA LEU A 47 -2.67 8.31 17.40
C LEU A 47 -3.73 7.52 18.18
N VAL A 48 -3.38 6.94 19.34
CA VAL A 48 -4.27 6.05 20.10
C VAL A 48 -5.44 6.80 20.76
N SER A 49 -5.17 7.95 21.39
CA SER A 49 -6.20 8.82 21.97
C SER A 49 -5.63 10.20 22.27
N LYS A 50 -6.49 11.18 22.57
CA LYS A 50 -6.05 12.52 22.98
C LYS A 50 -5.19 12.51 24.27
N SER A 51 -5.45 11.59 25.21
CA SER A 51 -4.63 11.43 26.42
C SER A 51 -3.27 10.80 26.10
N TRP A 52 -3.25 9.79 25.20
CA TRP A 52 -1.99 9.21 24.73
C TRP A 52 -1.18 10.24 23.94
N LEU A 53 -1.77 10.98 23.00
CA LEU A 53 -1.12 12.09 22.29
C LEU A 53 -0.47 13.06 23.28
N ARG A 54 -1.23 13.51 24.29
CA ARG A 54 -0.75 14.48 25.27
C ARG A 54 0.38 13.95 26.17
N VAL A 55 0.27 12.71 26.65
CA VAL A 55 1.27 12.10 27.56
C VAL A 55 2.49 11.55 26.82
N ALA A 56 2.31 11.00 25.62
CA ALA A 56 3.36 10.44 24.79
C ALA A 56 4.21 11.51 24.08
N THR A 57 3.64 12.67 23.72
CA THR A 57 4.37 13.70 22.96
C THR A 57 5.66 14.14 23.65
N PRO A 58 5.68 14.49 24.95
CA PRO A 58 6.92 14.81 25.65
C PRO A 58 7.91 13.64 25.74
N LEU A 59 7.41 12.40 25.86
CA LEU A 59 8.24 11.19 25.94
C LEU A 59 8.93 10.89 24.60
N LEU A 60 8.18 10.99 23.49
CA LEU A 60 8.66 10.74 22.14
C LEU A 60 9.71 11.77 21.72
N TYR A 61 9.43 13.06 21.94
CA TYR A 61 10.35 14.13 21.53
C TYR A 61 11.54 14.30 22.48
N HIS A 62 11.58 13.64 23.64
CA HIS A 62 12.69 13.77 24.59
C HIS A 62 14.04 13.33 23.99
N VAL A 63 14.03 12.22 23.26
CA VAL A 63 15.19 11.66 22.55
C VAL A 63 14.83 11.47 21.08
N VAL A 64 15.43 12.28 20.22
CA VAL A 64 15.19 12.24 18.78
C VAL A 64 16.39 11.60 18.09
N VAL A 65 16.12 10.55 17.32
CA VAL A 65 17.12 9.83 16.52
C VAL A 65 16.79 10.02 15.04
N VAL A 66 17.68 10.65 14.28
CA VAL A 66 17.52 10.95 12.86
C VAL A 66 18.53 10.10 12.08
N ARG A 67 18.03 9.22 11.21
CA ARG A 67 18.82 8.24 10.44
C ARG A 67 18.52 8.26 8.95
N SER A 68 17.61 9.12 8.49
CA SER A 68 17.32 9.31 7.07
C SER A 68 16.97 10.76 6.71
N LYS A 69 17.11 11.12 5.43
CA LYS A 69 16.73 12.44 4.90
C LYS A 69 15.24 12.72 5.08
N ALA A 70 14.38 11.71 4.91
CA ALA A 70 12.95 11.80 5.14
C ALA A 70 12.62 12.12 6.60
N GLN A 71 13.28 11.45 7.56
CA GLN A 71 13.12 11.76 8.99
C GLN A 71 13.55 13.19 9.32
N ALA A 72 14.67 13.65 8.76
CA ALA A 72 15.14 15.02 8.97
C ALA A 72 14.17 16.06 8.39
N ALA A 73 13.61 15.81 7.19
CA ALA A 73 12.62 16.67 6.56
C ALA A 73 11.30 16.69 7.33
N ALA A 74 10.79 15.52 7.74
CA ALA A 74 9.57 15.39 8.52
C ALA A 74 9.70 16.10 9.87
N LEU A 75 10.82 15.92 10.57
CA LEU A 75 11.10 16.62 11.83
C LEU A 75 11.22 18.13 11.62
N ALA A 76 11.93 18.58 10.60
CA ALA A 76 12.05 20.01 10.27
C ALA A 76 10.66 20.64 10.00
N THR A 77 9.83 19.95 9.24
CA THR A 77 8.44 20.36 8.96
C THR A 77 7.62 20.41 10.25
N ALA A 78 7.66 19.37 11.09
CA ALA A 78 6.92 19.33 12.35
C ALA A 78 7.33 20.46 13.30
N LEU A 79 8.64 20.70 13.46
CA LEU A 79 9.18 21.77 14.30
C LEU A 79 8.85 23.17 13.75
N LYS A 80 8.81 23.33 12.42
CA LYS A 80 8.43 24.60 11.78
C LYS A 80 6.95 24.93 11.96
N HIS A 81 6.07 23.91 11.90
CA HIS A 81 4.64 24.09 12.10
C HIS A 81 4.27 24.20 13.58
N ASN A 82 5.02 23.55 14.47
CA ASN A 82 4.79 23.59 15.91
C ASN A 82 6.10 23.67 16.69
N GLY A 83 6.56 24.90 16.92
CA GLY A 83 7.81 25.18 17.62
C GLY A 83 7.85 24.71 19.09
N GLU A 84 6.70 24.46 19.72
CA GLU A 84 6.65 23.94 21.10
C GLU A 84 7.21 22.51 21.18
N LEU A 85 7.10 21.71 20.11
CA LEU A 85 7.66 20.37 20.05
C LEU A 85 9.19 20.40 20.23
N GLY A 86 9.84 21.42 19.68
CA GLY A 86 11.28 21.63 19.77
C GLY A 86 11.78 21.85 21.20
N ARG A 87 10.92 22.31 22.12
CA ARG A 87 11.28 22.50 23.53
C ARG A 87 11.42 21.18 24.29
N PHE A 88 10.74 20.12 23.85
CA PHE A 88 10.84 18.78 24.45
C PHE A 88 12.12 18.06 24.05
N VAL A 89 12.75 18.44 22.94
CA VAL A 89 13.99 17.81 22.45
C VAL A 89 15.16 18.14 23.37
N LYS A 90 15.63 17.13 24.11
CA LYS A 90 16.81 17.21 24.99
C LYS A 90 18.00 16.46 24.42
N LYS A 91 17.76 15.29 23.81
CA LYS A 91 18.81 14.46 23.23
C LYS A 91 18.58 14.31 21.73
N LEU A 92 19.58 14.68 20.93
CA LEU A 92 19.51 14.61 19.48
C LEU A 92 20.65 13.73 18.97
N ARG A 93 20.30 12.64 18.29
CA ARG A 93 21.25 11.73 17.62
C ARG A 93 21.05 11.81 16.13
N VAL A 94 22.12 12.17 15.41
CA VAL A 94 22.11 12.34 13.96
C VAL A 94 23.08 11.34 13.34
N GLU A 95 22.55 10.43 12.55
CA GLU A 95 23.29 9.37 11.87
C GLU A 95 23.34 9.60 10.35
N GLY A 96 23.77 10.78 9.93
CA GLY A 96 23.88 11.15 8.51
C GLY A 96 23.99 12.66 8.28
N GLY A 97 24.28 13.06 7.03
CA GLY A 97 24.46 14.47 6.66
C GLY A 97 23.16 15.28 6.45
N PHE A 98 22.09 14.63 6.00
CA PHE A 98 20.70 15.11 5.76
C PHE A 98 20.43 16.54 5.25
N GLY A 99 21.43 17.27 4.76
CA GLY A 99 21.29 18.54 4.05
C GLY A 99 20.67 19.67 4.89
N GLN A 100 19.94 20.55 4.20
CA GLN A 100 19.44 21.81 4.74
C GLN A 100 18.42 21.63 5.89
N SER A 101 17.70 20.50 5.92
CA SER A 101 16.73 20.17 6.98
C SER A 101 17.36 20.22 8.38
N MET A 102 18.64 19.83 8.50
CA MET A 102 19.33 19.87 9.78
C MET A 102 19.58 21.28 10.31
N GLN A 103 19.68 22.29 9.44
CA GLN A 103 19.74 23.68 9.90
C GLN A 103 18.42 24.06 10.59
N THR A 104 17.29 23.68 9.98
CA THR A 104 15.95 23.95 10.53
C THR A 104 15.70 23.18 11.81
N VAL A 105 16.13 21.92 11.90
CA VAL A 105 16.03 21.14 13.15
C VAL A 105 16.81 21.84 14.26
N LEU A 106 18.10 22.11 14.03
CA LEU A 106 18.96 22.72 15.05
C LEU A 106 18.51 24.13 15.46
N SER A 107 17.97 24.93 14.53
CA SER A 107 17.43 26.25 14.86
C SER A 107 16.15 26.20 15.70
N ASN A 108 15.41 25.10 15.67
CA ASN A 108 14.14 24.94 16.38
C ASN A 108 14.22 24.00 17.59
N THR A 109 15.40 23.48 17.94
CA THR A 109 15.61 22.66 19.15
C THR A 109 16.57 23.34 20.12
N PRO A 110 16.18 24.48 20.74
CA PRO A 110 17.08 25.29 21.57
C PRO A 110 17.52 24.60 22.87
N ASN A 111 16.84 23.50 23.23
CA ASN A 111 17.01 22.81 24.51
C ASN A 111 17.86 21.53 24.42
N VAL A 112 18.54 21.29 23.30
CA VAL A 112 19.40 20.11 23.12
C VAL A 112 20.58 20.17 24.09
N THR A 113 20.60 19.24 25.05
CA THR A 113 21.67 19.06 26.04
C THR A 113 22.65 17.99 25.63
N ASP A 114 22.22 16.98 24.87
CA ASP A 114 23.05 15.86 24.44
C ASP A 114 22.99 15.74 22.92
N LEU A 115 24.14 15.89 22.26
CA LEU A 115 24.30 15.77 20.83
C LEU A 115 25.14 14.55 20.48
N PHE A 116 24.59 13.64 19.69
CA PHE A 116 25.33 12.54 19.08
C PHE A 116 25.45 12.79 17.57
N LEU A 117 26.68 12.72 17.04
CA LEU A 117 26.96 12.81 15.61
C LEU A 117 27.70 11.57 15.12
N TYR A 118 27.14 10.91 14.12
CA TYR A 118 27.82 9.89 13.32
C TYR A 118 28.54 10.58 12.16
N LEU A 119 29.86 10.45 12.09
CA LEU A 119 30.71 11.19 11.15
C LEU A 119 31.25 10.31 10.01
N ASP A 120 30.93 9.01 10.02
CA ASP A 120 31.17 8.11 8.89
C ASP A 120 30.01 8.22 7.88
N LEU A 121 30.00 9.35 7.15
CA LEU A 121 28.92 9.75 6.25
C LEU A 121 29.12 9.20 4.84
N GLN A 122 28.06 8.74 4.16
CA GLN A 122 28.19 8.31 2.76
C GLN A 122 28.52 9.50 1.84
N SER A 123 29.22 9.24 0.72
CA SER A 123 29.72 10.31 -0.17
C SER A 123 28.64 11.18 -0.81
N ALA A 124 27.41 10.68 -0.94
CA ALA A 124 26.25 11.37 -1.49
C ALA A 124 25.54 12.32 -0.49
N GLU A 125 25.89 12.28 0.80
CA GLU A 125 25.20 13.06 1.82
C GLU A 125 25.72 14.51 1.93
N SER A 126 24.80 15.48 1.95
CA SER A 126 25.15 16.90 2.14
C SER A 126 25.24 17.27 3.62
N THR A 127 26.37 17.77 4.10
CA THR A 127 26.57 18.23 5.49
C THR A 127 26.21 19.70 5.73
N VAL A 128 25.75 20.41 4.70
CA VAL A 128 25.63 21.88 4.70
C VAL A 128 24.74 22.40 5.82
N GLY A 129 23.62 21.73 6.11
CA GLY A 129 22.71 22.17 7.17
C GLY A 129 23.28 21.96 8.57
N LEU A 130 24.01 20.87 8.80
CA LEU A 130 24.75 20.66 10.06
C LEU A 130 25.81 21.76 10.25
N CYS A 131 26.62 22.04 9.22
CA CYS A 131 27.64 23.09 9.28
C CYS A 131 27.07 24.46 9.67
N LYS A 132 25.86 24.80 9.20
CA LYS A 132 25.19 26.07 9.51
C LYS A 132 24.45 26.03 10.86
N GLY A 133 23.96 24.87 11.27
CA GLY A 133 23.11 24.73 12.46
C GLY A 133 23.87 24.51 13.76
N LEU A 134 25.10 23.96 13.73
CA LEU A 134 25.85 23.62 14.96
C LEU A 134 26.11 24.80 15.89
N SER A 135 26.29 26.01 15.34
CA SER A 135 26.46 27.24 16.13
C SER A 135 25.16 27.75 16.77
N LEU A 136 24.00 27.16 16.44
CA LEU A 136 22.69 27.57 16.95
C LEU A 136 22.29 26.82 18.24
N ILE A 137 23.06 25.82 18.64
CA ILE A 137 22.85 25.03 19.86
C ILE A 137 24.05 25.17 20.81
N ASN A 138 23.88 24.81 22.08
CA ASN A 138 24.94 24.85 23.10
C ASN A 138 24.83 23.61 24.02
N PRO A 139 25.20 22.41 23.52
CA PRO A 139 25.01 21.15 24.23
C PRO A 139 25.94 21.01 25.44
N THR A 140 25.49 20.24 26.42
CA THR A 140 26.27 19.84 27.61
C THR A 140 27.09 18.56 27.41
N ARG A 141 26.65 17.69 26.51
CA ARG A 141 27.33 16.43 26.16
C ARG A 141 27.44 16.31 24.64
N LEU A 142 28.65 16.07 24.15
CA LEU A 142 28.93 15.73 22.76
C LEU A 142 29.42 14.28 22.68
N ILE A 143 28.79 13.50 21.81
CA ILE A 143 29.13 12.10 21.54
C ILE A 143 29.44 11.97 20.05
N LEU A 144 30.61 11.44 19.70
CA LEU A 144 31.03 11.24 18.32
C LEU A 144 31.23 9.77 18.02
N GLN A 145 30.79 9.35 16.84
CA GLN A 145 31.15 8.09 16.21
C GLN A 145 31.78 8.41 14.84
N ASP A 146 32.87 7.73 14.47
CA ASP A 146 33.53 7.87 13.16
C ASP A 146 34.18 6.52 12.77
N SER A 147 34.66 6.35 11.54
CA SER A 147 35.34 5.12 11.10
C SER A 147 36.78 5.04 11.61
N ARG A 148 37.17 3.88 12.19
CA ARG A 148 38.58 3.59 12.59
C ARG A 148 39.52 3.32 11.42
N TRP A 149 39.00 2.83 10.28
CA TRP A 149 39.83 2.10 9.31
C TRP A 149 40.07 2.87 8.00
N LYS A 150 39.24 3.87 7.66
CA LYS A 150 39.45 4.74 6.49
C LYS A 150 38.71 6.07 6.62
N PRO A 151 39.33 7.14 7.15
CA PRO A 151 38.68 8.44 7.24
C PRO A 151 38.36 8.98 5.84
N LEU A 152 37.07 9.15 5.53
CA LEU A 152 36.59 9.74 4.27
C LEU A 152 37.14 11.17 4.01
N SER A 153 38.10 11.35 3.12
CA SER A 153 38.70 12.68 2.87
C SER A 153 37.82 13.64 2.04
N ASN A 154 36.51 13.37 1.89
CA ASN A 154 35.64 14.21 1.07
C ASN A 154 35.47 15.63 1.67
N LYS A 155 35.29 16.62 0.80
CA LYS A 155 35.22 18.04 1.18
C LYS A 155 34.09 18.34 2.17
N MET A 156 32.97 17.64 2.09
CA MET A 156 31.78 17.87 2.92
C MET A 156 31.98 17.44 4.37
N VAL A 157 32.59 16.27 4.58
CA VAL A 157 32.96 15.76 5.90
C VAL A 157 34.04 16.65 6.51
N VAL A 158 35.06 17.05 5.72
CA VAL A 158 36.10 17.99 6.17
C VAL A 158 35.48 19.33 6.61
N ASN A 159 34.53 19.88 5.85
CA ASN A 159 33.83 21.11 6.22
C ASN A 159 33.00 20.95 7.50
N LEU A 160 32.36 19.80 7.69
CA LEU A 160 31.61 19.49 8.91
C LEU A 160 32.53 19.45 10.13
N PHE A 161 33.71 18.84 10.01
CA PHE A 161 34.72 18.85 11.08
C PHE A 161 35.19 20.26 11.41
N VAL A 162 35.43 21.11 10.41
CA VAL A 162 35.81 22.52 10.62
C VAL A 162 34.69 23.29 11.32
N ALA A 163 33.44 23.11 10.88
CA ALA A 163 32.28 23.75 11.48
C ALA A 163 32.05 23.28 12.93
N LEU A 164 32.20 21.98 13.20
CA LEU A 164 32.09 21.40 14.54
C LEU A 164 33.20 21.89 15.47
N ALA A 165 34.45 21.90 15.01
CA ALA A 165 35.57 22.42 15.79
C ALA A 165 35.34 23.89 16.18
N LYS A 166 34.86 24.71 15.23
CA LYS A 166 34.50 26.11 15.50
C LYS A 166 33.35 26.22 16.50
N ALA A 167 32.28 25.45 16.33
CA ALA A 167 31.14 25.49 17.23
C ALA A 167 31.51 25.08 18.67
N ILE A 168 32.42 24.11 18.84
CA ILE A 168 32.92 23.68 20.16
C ILE A 168 33.62 24.83 20.90
N GLU A 169 34.32 25.73 20.20
CA GLU A 169 34.95 26.89 20.84
C GLU A 169 33.91 27.88 21.40
N ASP A 170 32.72 27.93 20.79
CA ASP A 170 31.61 28.78 21.19
C ASP A 170 30.67 28.12 22.22
N TRP A 171 30.72 26.79 22.36
CA TRP A 171 29.86 26.03 23.29
C TRP A 171 30.28 26.20 24.75
N THR A 172 29.67 27.18 25.42
CA THR A 172 29.95 27.50 26.83
C THR A 172 29.38 26.50 27.83
N HIS A 173 28.55 25.54 27.41
CA HIS A 173 27.91 24.55 28.28
C HIS A 173 28.50 23.15 28.22
N LEU A 174 29.49 22.90 27.36
CA LEU A 174 30.03 21.55 27.15
C LEU A 174 30.78 21.03 28.40
N VAL A 175 30.25 19.96 29.00
CA VAL A 175 30.79 19.31 30.21
C VAL A 175 31.32 17.91 29.94
N VAL A 176 30.70 17.17 29.01
CA VAL A 176 31.04 15.78 28.70
C VAL A 176 31.41 15.63 27.23
N PHE A 177 32.54 15.01 26.95
CA PHE A 177 32.93 14.59 25.60
C PHE A 177 33.16 13.08 25.56
N ASP A 178 32.51 12.41 24.61
CA ASP A 178 32.61 10.97 24.39
C ASP A 178 32.96 10.69 22.92
N CYS A 179 34.09 10.02 22.70
CA CYS A 179 34.47 9.53 21.39
C CYS A 179 35.25 8.21 21.54
N PRO A 180 34.90 7.14 20.80
CA PRO A 180 35.51 5.83 21.02
C PRO A 180 36.93 5.71 20.44
N TYR A 181 37.34 6.60 19.52
CA TYR A 181 38.48 6.42 18.60
C TYR A 181 39.44 7.63 18.62
N MET A 182 40.05 7.90 19.76
CA MET A 182 40.73 9.18 20.00
C MET A 182 42.14 9.30 19.40
N ASP A 183 42.73 8.19 18.95
CA ASP A 183 44.07 8.11 18.37
C ASP A 183 44.13 8.51 16.87
N ALA A 184 42.97 8.65 16.21
CA ALA A 184 42.84 9.00 14.79
C ALA A 184 43.03 10.52 14.49
N GLU A 185 43.42 10.85 13.24
CA GLU A 185 43.77 12.24 12.83
C GLU A 185 42.62 13.26 13.01
N ARG A 186 41.38 12.84 12.75
CA ARG A 186 40.20 13.72 12.80
C ARG A 186 39.78 14.08 14.23
N PRO A 187 39.59 13.13 15.16
CA PRO A 187 39.40 13.42 16.58
C PRO A 187 40.47 14.34 17.17
N ARG A 188 41.74 14.26 16.73
CA ARG A 188 42.79 15.21 17.18
C ARG A 188 42.47 16.68 16.89
N LYS A 189 41.81 16.99 15.77
CA LYS A 189 41.39 18.37 15.45
C LYS A 189 40.30 18.85 16.40
N ILE A 190 39.38 17.96 16.76
CA ILE A 190 38.32 18.23 17.74
C ILE A 190 38.92 18.38 19.16
N ILE A 191 39.87 17.54 19.56
CA ILE A 191 40.58 17.63 20.85
C ILE A 191 41.28 18.99 21.00
N LYS A 192 41.89 19.52 19.93
CA LYS A 192 42.49 20.88 19.96
C LYS A 192 41.46 21.98 20.22
N ALA A 193 40.26 21.88 19.64
CA ALA A 193 39.18 22.82 19.92
C ALA A 193 38.67 22.67 21.36
N LEU A 194 38.54 21.43 21.85
CA LEU A 194 38.13 21.12 23.23
C LEU A 194 39.06 21.68 24.29
N ALA A 195 40.36 21.85 24.01
CA ALA A 195 41.30 22.47 24.94
C ALA A 195 40.89 23.90 25.38
N LYS A 196 40.04 24.57 24.60
CA LYS A 196 39.46 25.89 24.91
C LYS A 196 38.15 25.81 25.73
N ALA A 197 37.57 24.62 25.88
CA ALA A 197 36.33 24.42 26.61
C ALA A 197 36.57 24.61 28.13
N LYS A 198 35.95 25.63 28.70
CA LYS A 198 36.17 26.04 30.11
C LYS A 198 35.44 25.19 31.14
N ARG A 199 34.56 24.28 30.71
CA ARG A 199 33.69 23.47 31.58
C ARG A 199 33.76 21.97 31.32
N LEU A 200 34.69 21.54 30.47
CA LEU A 200 34.86 20.12 30.17
C LEU A 200 35.39 19.40 31.41
N HIS A 201 34.53 18.61 32.05
CA HIS A 201 34.82 17.90 33.30
C HIS A 201 34.98 16.40 33.10
N THR A 202 34.28 15.81 32.12
CA THR A 202 34.26 14.37 31.89
C THR A 202 34.70 14.05 30.46
N LEU A 203 35.74 13.23 30.36
CA LEU A 203 36.19 12.64 29.11
C LEU A 203 35.86 11.15 29.12
N VAL A 204 35.23 10.63 28.06
CA VAL A 204 34.94 9.20 27.91
C VAL A 204 35.83 8.64 26.80
N VAL A 205 36.61 7.60 27.11
CA VAL A 205 37.56 6.94 26.19
C VAL A 205 37.46 5.41 26.26
N ASP A 206 37.94 4.73 25.23
CA ASP A 206 37.84 3.27 25.11
C ASP A 206 38.89 2.55 25.96
N THR A 207 40.13 3.06 25.98
CA THR A 207 41.26 2.44 26.68
C THR A 207 42.07 3.43 27.54
N VAL A 208 42.88 2.90 28.47
CA VAL A 208 43.82 3.73 29.25
C VAL A 208 44.88 4.38 28.35
N HIS A 209 45.26 3.72 27.27
CA HIS A 209 46.20 4.28 26.29
C HIS A 209 45.67 5.57 25.65
N ASP A 210 44.38 5.60 25.30
CA ASP A 210 43.72 6.79 24.79
C ASP A 210 43.74 7.92 25.84
N ALA A 211 43.47 7.59 27.10
CA ALA A 211 43.52 8.56 28.21
C ALA A 211 44.91 9.19 28.37
N GLU A 212 45.97 8.38 28.34
CA GLU A 212 47.37 8.84 28.46
C GLU A 212 47.77 9.77 27.31
N TYR A 213 47.29 9.50 26.10
CA TYR A 213 47.56 10.31 24.93
C TYR A 213 46.86 11.68 24.95
N ILE A 214 45.59 11.71 25.36
CA ILE A 214 44.74 12.92 25.27
C ILE A 214 44.90 13.83 26.47
N TYR A 215 45.08 13.27 27.67
CA TYR A 215 45.14 14.04 28.91
C TYR A 215 46.11 15.24 28.84
N PRO A 216 47.34 15.11 28.29
CA PRO A 216 48.23 16.26 28.11
C PRO A 216 47.69 17.34 27.16
N LEU A 217 46.89 16.98 26.17
CA LEU A 217 46.30 17.92 25.19
C LEU A 217 45.13 18.71 25.77
N LEU A 218 44.51 18.21 26.84
CA LEU A 218 43.39 18.84 27.55
C LEU A 218 43.78 19.34 28.94
N SER A 219 45.08 19.55 29.20
CA SER A 219 45.57 20.00 30.51
C SER A 219 45.06 21.38 30.93
N SER A 220 44.56 22.18 29.98
CA SER A 220 43.89 23.46 30.23
C SER A 220 42.42 23.33 30.64
N CYS A 221 41.82 22.15 30.50
CA CYS A 221 40.43 21.89 30.89
C CYS A 221 40.34 21.44 32.36
N PRO A 222 39.27 21.81 33.08
CA PRO A 222 39.05 21.37 34.46
C PRO A 222 38.51 19.93 34.53
N LEU A 223 39.26 18.96 33.98
CA LEU A 223 38.85 17.56 33.99
C LEU A 223 38.78 17.02 35.42
N LEU A 224 37.60 16.50 35.80
CA LEU A 224 37.32 15.88 37.09
C LEU A 224 37.31 14.34 36.99
N GLU A 225 37.04 13.82 35.80
CA GLU A 225 36.87 12.38 35.57
C GLU A 225 37.25 11.99 34.14
N VAL A 226 37.96 10.85 34.00
CA VAL A 226 38.19 10.17 32.72
C VAL A 226 37.56 8.77 32.79
N ARG A 227 36.48 8.54 32.04
CA ARG A 227 35.72 7.28 32.04
C ARG A 227 36.23 6.31 30.98
N LEU A 228 36.49 5.07 31.39
CA LEU A 228 36.88 3.97 30.51
C LEU A 228 35.66 3.11 30.15
N LYS A 229 35.37 2.95 28.85
CA LYS A 229 34.27 2.11 28.33
C LYS A 229 34.53 0.61 28.49
N ARG A 230 35.78 0.15 28.32
CA ARG A 230 36.12 -1.28 28.48
C ARG A 230 36.48 -1.64 29.92
N LYS A 231 35.86 -2.71 30.41
CA LYS A 231 36.19 -3.31 31.71
C LYS A 231 37.50 -4.07 31.60
N MET A 232 38.49 -3.73 32.43
CA MET A 232 39.73 -4.50 32.51
C MET A 232 39.50 -5.84 33.20
N THR A 233 39.90 -6.93 32.53
CA THR A 233 40.03 -8.26 33.13
C THR A 233 41.43 -8.40 33.71
N GLY A 234 41.62 -8.03 34.99
CA GLY A 234 42.89 -8.24 35.70
C GLY A 234 43.06 -7.39 36.97
N THR A 235 43.70 -7.93 38.01
CA THR A 235 43.92 -7.36 39.34
C THR A 235 45.17 -6.47 39.46
N SER A 236 45.46 -5.60 38.48
CA SER A 236 46.54 -4.59 38.62
C SER A 236 45.97 -3.26 39.12
N GLN A 237 46.47 -2.77 40.26
CA GLN A 237 46.03 -1.51 40.89
C GLN A 237 46.63 -0.23 40.26
N ILE A 238 47.59 -0.33 39.34
CA ILE A 238 48.15 0.81 38.60
C ILE A 238 47.83 0.62 37.11
N LEU A 239 47.12 1.59 36.54
CA LEU A 239 46.61 1.58 35.17
C LEU A 239 47.46 2.44 34.24
N THR A 240 48.03 3.52 34.78
CA THR A 240 48.91 4.47 34.09
C THR A 240 50.07 4.89 35.00
N SER A 241 51.21 5.26 34.42
CA SER A 241 52.35 5.84 35.15
C SER A 241 52.11 7.30 35.56
N ASN A 242 51.06 7.96 35.06
CA ASN A 242 50.71 9.34 35.41
C ASN A 242 49.81 9.38 36.66
N GLN A 243 50.36 9.81 37.78
CA GLN A 243 49.67 9.82 39.08
C GLN A 243 48.41 10.70 39.08
N THR A 244 48.40 11.83 38.37
CA THR A 244 47.22 12.70 38.28
C THR A 244 46.13 12.08 37.41
N LEU A 245 46.49 11.47 36.28
CA LEU A 245 45.52 10.77 35.46
C LEU A 245 44.95 9.55 36.19
N GLN A 246 45.77 8.81 36.93
CA GLN A 246 45.35 7.66 37.74
C GLN A 246 44.24 8.04 38.75
N THR A 247 44.28 9.24 39.34
CA THR A 247 43.23 9.71 40.27
C THR A 247 41.96 10.16 39.56
N LEU A 248 42.02 10.47 38.27
CA LEU A 248 40.86 10.86 37.43
C LEU A 248 40.18 9.66 36.76
N LEU A 249 40.89 8.54 36.56
CA LEU A 249 40.35 7.35 35.89
C LEU A 249 39.19 6.73 36.67
N ARG A 250 38.08 6.46 35.99
CA ARG A 250 36.91 5.73 36.50
C ARG A 250 36.48 4.68 35.48
N PHE A 251 36.06 3.53 35.98
CA PHE A 251 35.44 2.50 35.15
C PHE A 251 33.94 2.69 35.09
N GLU A 252 33.34 2.46 33.94
CA GLU A 252 31.90 2.49 33.79
C GLU A 252 31.25 1.42 34.69
N ARG A 253 30.43 1.85 35.67
CA ARG A 253 29.60 0.93 36.45
C ARG A 253 28.43 0.48 35.56
N ALA A 254 28.24 -0.82 35.42
CA ALA A 254 27.02 -1.36 34.82
C ALA A 254 25.79 -0.83 35.59
N PRO A 255 24.72 -0.39 34.91
CA PRO A 255 23.53 0.11 35.59
C PRO A 255 22.89 -1.00 36.43
N THR A 256 22.86 -0.82 37.74
CA THR A 256 22.05 -1.62 38.66
C THR A 256 20.58 -1.26 38.46
N ALA A 257 19.76 -2.22 38.03
CA ALA A 257 18.31 -2.05 38.00
C ALA A 257 17.79 -1.74 39.42
N PRO A 258 16.86 -0.78 39.59
CA PRO A 258 16.31 -0.47 40.90
C PRO A 258 15.46 -1.64 41.42
N LEU A 259 15.67 -2.02 42.69
CA LEU A 259 14.74 -2.84 43.46
C LEU A 259 13.48 -2.00 43.72
N VAL A 260 12.32 -2.52 43.36
CA VAL A 260 11.04 -1.81 43.50
C VAL A 260 10.14 -2.62 44.41
N GLU A 261 9.62 -1.92 45.41
CA GLU A 261 8.63 -2.36 46.40
C GLU A 261 7.39 -2.98 45.74
N GLU A 262 6.80 -3.93 46.47
CA GLU A 262 5.58 -4.64 46.08
C GLU A 262 4.43 -3.66 45.84
N SER A 263 3.94 -3.59 44.61
CA SER A 263 2.71 -2.88 44.28
C SER A 263 1.54 -3.83 44.44
N ASN A 264 0.58 -3.42 45.26
CA ASN A 264 -0.69 -4.11 45.48
C ASN A 264 -1.42 -4.35 44.15
N ILE A 265 -1.95 -5.56 43.99
CA ILE A 265 -2.75 -5.99 42.84
C ILE A 265 -4.02 -5.11 42.80
N LEU A 266 -4.15 -4.31 41.74
CA LEU A 266 -5.31 -3.43 41.50
C LEU A 266 -6.51 -4.23 40.97
N GLN A 267 -7.69 -3.93 41.51
CA GLN A 267 -8.97 -4.61 41.21
C GLN A 267 -9.77 -4.02 40.05
N SER A 268 -9.25 -3.08 39.25
CA SER A 268 -9.99 -2.53 38.10
C SER A 268 -9.22 -2.61 36.79
N TYR A 269 -9.96 -2.97 35.73
CA TYR A 269 -9.42 -3.38 34.44
C TYR A 269 -9.79 -2.36 33.35
N PRO A 270 -8.80 -1.70 32.71
CA PRO A 270 -9.08 -0.89 31.52
C PRO A 270 -9.42 -1.86 30.39
N PHE A 271 -10.52 -1.61 29.68
CA PHE A 271 -11.08 -2.41 28.59
C PHE A 271 -12.15 -3.45 28.94
N GLU A 272 -12.78 -3.39 30.12
CA GLU A 272 -13.87 -4.33 30.49
C GLU A 272 -15.04 -4.40 29.48
N HIS A 273 -15.24 -3.35 28.68
CA HIS A 273 -16.27 -3.25 27.64
C HIS A 273 -15.77 -3.38 26.19
N VAL A 274 -14.48 -3.68 25.99
CA VAL A 274 -13.92 -3.92 24.65
C VAL A 274 -14.03 -5.42 24.34
N PRO A 275 -14.33 -5.84 23.10
CA PRO A 275 -14.32 -7.25 22.72
C PRO A 275 -13.01 -7.96 23.10
N ARG A 276 -13.10 -9.20 23.60
CA ARG A 276 -11.99 -9.95 24.23
C ARG A 276 -10.79 -10.13 23.28
N ASP A 277 -11.06 -10.33 22.00
CA ASP A 277 -10.10 -10.41 20.90
C ASP A 277 -9.34 -9.08 20.69
N VAL A 278 -10.04 -7.94 20.75
CA VAL A 278 -9.41 -6.62 20.64
C VAL A 278 -8.58 -6.30 21.89
N GLN A 279 -9.07 -6.67 23.08
CA GLN A 279 -8.26 -6.61 24.31
C GLN A 279 -6.97 -7.42 24.15
N ILE A 280 -7.08 -8.66 23.66
CA ILE A 280 -5.92 -9.55 23.45
C ILE A 280 -4.97 -8.97 22.41
N THR A 281 -5.46 -8.37 21.32
CA THR A 281 -4.62 -7.77 20.27
C THR A 281 -3.85 -6.55 20.79
N ILE A 282 -4.53 -5.64 21.49
CA ILE A 282 -3.91 -4.45 22.08
C ILE A 282 -2.89 -4.87 23.13
N TRP A 283 -3.25 -5.79 24.04
CA TRP A 283 -2.33 -6.26 25.07
C TRP A 283 -1.21 -7.15 24.55
N SER A 284 -1.44 -7.92 23.49
CA SER A 284 -0.39 -8.67 22.80
C SER A 284 0.63 -7.71 22.22
N ARG A 285 0.18 -6.59 21.63
CA ARG A 285 1.07 -5.53 21.13
C ARG A 285 1.86 -4.87 22.25
N VAL A 286 1.21 -4.43 23.33
CA VAL A 286 1.88 -3.86 24.50
C VAL A 286 2.88 -4.87 25.11
N SER A 287 2.52 -6.15 25.17
CA SER A 287 3.37 -7.23 25.66
C SER A 287 4.58 -7.49 24.75
N GLN A 288 4.42 -7.42 23.43
CA GLN A 288 5.52 -7.55 22.47
C GLN A 288 6.60 -6.47 22.72
N PHE A 289 6.20 -5.24 23.00
CA PHE A 289 7.14 -4.16 23.36
C PHE A 289 7.72 -4.34 24.77
N PHE A 290 6.90 -4.69 25.75
CA PHE A 290 7.35 -4.89 27.14
C PHE A 290 8.36 -6.06 27.30
N PHE A 291 8.20 -7.11 26.49
CA PHE A 291 9.10 -8.27 26.43
C PHE A 291 10.17 -8.19 25.32
N ALA A 292 10.24 -7.09 24.54
CA ALA A 292 11.29 -6.88 23.55
C ALA A 292 12.65 -6.52 24.20
N GLY A 293 13.75 -7.12 23.70
CA GLY A 293 15.14 -6.83 24.08
C GLY A 293 15.89 -8.04 24.67
N PRO A 294 17.20 -8.22 24.41
CA PRO A 294 17.98 -9.34 24.98
C PRO A 294 18.71 -8.96 26.29
N ARG A 295 18.58 -9.83 27.32
CA ARG A 295 19.62 -10.34 28.26
C ARG A 295 19.43 -10.33 29.79
N TYR A 296 18.39 -9.74 30.41
CA TYR A 296 18.13 -9.99 31.85
C TYR A 296 16.64 -10.05 32.19
N LEU A 297 16.23 -11.16 32.82
CA LEU A 297 14.96 -11.29 33.53
C LEU A 297 14.99 -10.34 34.74
N THR A 298 13.99 -9.48 34.86
CA THR A 298 13.77 -8.66 36.06
C THR A 298 12.42 -9.03 36.70
N PRO A 299 12.30 -9.03 38.04
CA PRO A 299 11.04 -9.35 38.74
C PRO A 299 9.83 -8.51 38.26
N ARG A 300 10.07 -7.25 37.86
CA ARG A 300 9.06 -6.35 37.28
C ARG A 300 8.36 -6.94 36.04
N LYS A 301 9.05 -7.73 35.22
CA LYS A 301 8.47 -8.28 33.99
C LYS A 301 7.51 -9.46 34.26
N ILE A 302 7.73 -10.18 35.35
CA ILE A 302 6.87 -11.30 35.77
C ILE A 302 5.60 -10.74 36.43
N ASN A 303 5.71 -9.69 37.23
CA ASN A 303 4.54 -9.06 37.88
C ASN A 303 3.52 -8.51 36.87
N PHE A 304 3.95 -8.11 35.65
CA PHE A 304 3.06 -7.71 34.56
C PHE A 304 2.08 -8.83 34.15
N LEU A 305 2.54 -10.08 34.09
CA LEU A 305 1.68 -11.23 33.79
C LEU A 305 0.69 -11.53 34.92
N LEU A 306 0.97 -11.05 36.13
CA LEU A 306 0.17 -11.31 37.33
C LEU A 306 -0.87 -10.22 37.62
N VAL A 307 -0.98 -9.18 36.78
CA VAL A 307 -1.92 -8.06 36.94
C VAL A 307 -3.38 -8.50 36.74
N ALA A 308 -3.66 -9.30 35.71
CA ALA A 308 -4.99 -9.86 35.43
C ALA A 308 -4.90 -11.06 34.46
N LYS A 309 -5.93 -11.91 34.41
CA LYS A 309 -5.95 -13.13 33.57
C LYS A 309 -5.67 -12.85 32.09
N VAL A 310 -6.16 -11.74 31.55
CA VAL A 310 -5.92 -11.35 30.14
C VAL A 310 -4.51 -10.81 29.87
N PHE A 311 -3.83 -10.26 30.88
CA PHE A 311 -2.41 -9.90 30.79
C PHE A 311 -1.54 -11.15 30.76
N HIS A 312 -1.91 -12.16 31.55
CA HIS A 312 -1.34 -13.50 31.45
C HIS A 312 -1.59 -14.11 30.06
N ASP A 313 -2.86 -14.19 29.62
CA ASP A 313 -3.24 -14.85 28.36
C ASP A 313 -2.57 -14.20 27.13
N ALA A 314 -2.49 -12.87 27.07
CA ALA A 314 -1.86 -12.14 25.96
C ALA A 314 -0.32 -12.03 26.06
N GLY A 315 0.21 -12.04 27.29
CA GLY A 315 1.62 -11.80 27.55
C GLY A 315 2.47 -13.07 27.64
N ILE A 316 1.88 -14.22 27.96
CA ILE A 316 2.64 -15.44 28.27
C ILE A 316 3.34 -16.05 27.06
N MET A 317 2.72 -16.01 25.87
CA MET A 317 3.37 -16.46 24.64
C MET A 317 4.54 -15.56 24.25
N ASN A 318 4.39 -14.24 24.42
CA ASN A 318 5.45 -13.27 24.22
C ASN A 318 6.59 -13.43 25.25
N TYR A 319 6.26 -13.75 26.51
CA TYR A 319 7.22 -14.07 27.57
C TYR A 319 8.09 -15.28 27.23
N TYR A 320 7.52 -16.37 26.70
CA TYR A 320 8.25 -17.59 26.38
C TYR A 320 8.95 -17.58 25.01
N SER A 321 8.49 -16.77 24.06
CA SER A 321 9.06 -16.69 22.69
C SER A 321 10.53 -16.24 22.62
N LYS A 322 11.08 -15.67 23.71
CA LYS A 322 12.45 -15.07 23.73
C LYS A 322 13.35 -15.54 24.90
N ILE A 323 13.01 -16.65 25.59
CA ILE A 323 13.86 -17.19 26.67
C ILE A 323 15.01 -18.02 26.09
N PHE A 324 16.24 -17.53 26.23
CA PHE A 324 17.46 -18.33 26.07
C PHE A 324 17.83 -18.96 27.42
N ILE A 325 17.71 -20.29 27.53
CA ILE A 325 18.18 -21.04 28.69
C ILE A 325 19.64 -21.44 28.44
N ASN A 326 20.54 -21.05 29.35
CA ASN A 326 21.89 -21.61 29.43
C ASN A 326 22.05 -22.39 30.74
N GLU A 327 23.10 -23.22 30.82
CA GLU A 327 23.34 -24.14 31.94
C GLU A 327 23.33 -23.45 33.33
N ASN A 328 23.70 -22.17 33.40
CA ASN A 328 23.77 -21.40 34.64
C ASN A 328 22.42 -20.82 35.11
N ARG A 329 21.37 -20.82 34.27
CA ARG A 329 20.07 -20.19 34.56
C ARG A 329 18.90 -21.17 34.58
N ALA A 330 19.10 -22.41 34.14
CA ALA A 330 18.11 -23.48 34.22
C ALA A 330 17.58 -23.75 35.65
N PRO A 331 18.40 -23.73 36.73
CA PRO A 331 17.91 -24.02 38.08
C PRO A 331 16.95 -22.96 38.64
N ALA A 332 17.14 -21.69 38.28
CA ALA A 332 16.28 -20.59 38.72
C ALA A 332 14.89 -20.67 38.07
N LEU A 333 14.83 -20.95 36.76
CA LEU A 333 13.57 -21.17 36.06
C LEU A 333 12.85 -22.41 36.59
N LEU A 334 13.58 -23.51 36.87
CA LEU A 334 13.04 -24.73 37.45
C LEU A 334 12.41 -24.47 38.83
N SER A 335 13.07 -23.66 39.68
CA SER A 335 12.54 -23.31 41.01
C SER A 335 11.27 -22.46 40.98
N VAL A 336 11.06 -21.67 39.92
CA VAL A 336 9.84 -20.86 39.72
C VAL A 336 8.70 -21.75 39.22
N LEU A 337 8.98 -22.61 38.23
CA LEU A 337 7.98 -23.54 37.68
C LEU A 337 7.54 -24.61 38.70
N GLN A 338 8.43 -25.03 39.60
CA GLN A 338 8.09 -25.92 40.72
C GLN A 338 7.18 -25.25 41.76
N ARG A 339 7.27 -23.94 41.94
CA ARG A 339 6.43 -23.19 42.90
C ARG A 339 5.09 -22.76 42.29
N ARG A 340 4.98 -22.67 40.97
CA ARG A 340 3.81 -22.17 40.23
C ARG A 340 3.54 -23.05 38.99
N PRO A 341 3.05 -24.29 39.18
CA PRO A 341 2.89 -25.28 38.10
C PRO A 341 1.91 -24.85 37.00
N GLU A 342 0.99 -23.93 37.29
CA GLU A 342 0.01 -23.38 36.34
C GLU A 342 0.65 -22.55 35.21
N LEU A 343 1.91 -22.16 35.36
CA LEU A 343 2.68 -21.47 34.31
C LEU A 343 3.23 -22.43 33.22
N ILE A 344 3.01 -23.75 33.39
CA ILE A 344 3.38 -24.80 32.44
C ILE A 344 2.20 -25.03 31.48
N PRO A 345 2.33 -24.73 30.16
CA PRO A 345 1.25 -24.93 29.21
C PRO A 345 0.89 -26.41 29.04
N THR A 346 -0.41 -26.71 28.87
CA THR A 346 -0.92 -28.09 28.71
C THR A 346 -0.83 -28.62 27.28
N ASP A 347 -0.56 -27.76 26.27
CA ASP A 347 -0.65 -28.10 24.86
C ASP A 347 0.72 -28.27 24.16
N SER A 348 0.72 -29.06 23.08
CA SER A 348 1.90 -29.69 22.44
C SER A 348 2.68 -28.82 21.43
N THR A 349 2.36 -27.54 21.32
CA THR A 349 2.87 -26.63 20.27
C THR A 349 4.16 -25.87 20.61
N PHE A 350 4.99 -26.37 21.54
CA PHE A 350 6.21 -25.69 21.98
C PHE A 350 7.51 -26.14 21.26
N PRO A 351 8.55 -25.27 21.12
CA PRO A 351 9.79 -25.60 20.43
C PRO A 351 10.57 -26.79 21.04
N ARG A 352 11.20 -27.60 20.17
CA ARG A 352 11.91 -28.87 20.51
C ARG A 352 12.88 -28.79 21.71
N HIS A 353 13.48 -27.63 22.01
CA HIS A 353 14.43 -27.48 23.13
C HIS A 353 13.79 -27.57 24.53
N LEU A 354 12.48 -27.35 24.68
CA LEU A 354 11.78 -27.45 25.98
C LEU A 354 11.18 -28.85 26.24
N SER A 355 11.16 -29.74 25.24
CA SER A 355 10.73 -31.13 25.41
C SER A 355 11.61 -31.89 26.40
N LEU A 356 12.92 -31.59 26.43
CA LEU A 356 13.90 -32.12 27.39
C LEU A 356 13.60 -31.71 28.84
N LEU A 357 13.06 -30.51 29.08
CA LEU A 357 12.68 -30.04 30.42
C LEU A 357 11.41 -30.75 30.93
N ARG A 358 10.51 -31.14 30.02
CA ARG A 358 9.33 -31.96 30.35
C ARG A 358 9.74 -33.36 30.81
N THR A 359 10.78 -33.94 30.22
CA THR A 359 11.35 -35.23 30.64
C THR A 359 12.02 -35.16 32.02
N ILE A 360 12.77 -34.09 32.29
CA ILE A 360 13.45 -33.88 33.59
C ILE A 360 12.46 -33.64 34.74
N ILE A 361 11.33 -32.98 34.48
CA ILE A 361 10.29 -32.71 35.49
C ILE A 361 9.42 -33.93 35.78
N VAL A 362 9.25 -34.84 34.81
CA VAL A 362 8.46 -36.08 34.97
C VAL A 362 9.27 -37.22 35.61
N GLU A 363 10.61 -37.19 35.55
CA GLU A 363 11.49 -38.18 36.21
C GLU A 363 11.91 -37.80 37.64
N ALA A 364 11.58 -36.60 38.12
CA ALA A 364 11.78 -36.22 39.51
C ALA A 364 10.55 -36.66 40.34
N ASP A 365 10.63 -37.87 40.91
CA ASP A 365 9.65 -38.37 41.88
C ASP A 365 9.30 -37.30 42.93
N PRO A 366 8.02 -37.12 43.29
CA PRO A 366 7.65 -36.20 44.34
C PRO A 366 8.14 -36.73 45.69
N LEU A 367 9.09 -36.00 46.31
CA LEU A 367 9.40 -36.21 47.72
C LEU A 367 8.13 -36.02 48.58
N PRO A 368 7.89 -36.88 49.59
CA PRO A 368 6.63 -36.93 50.30
C PRO A 368 6.40 -35.68 51.17
N PRO A 369 5.14 -35.22 51.32
CA PRO A 369 4.82 -34.06 52.13
C PRO A 369 4.75 -34.47 53.61
N SER A 370 5.77 -34.14 54.39
CA SER A 370 5.66 -34.20 55.85
C SER A 370 6.61 -33.22 56.55
N ALA A 371 6.14 -31.98 56.72
CA ALA A 371 6.27 -31.20 57.96
C ALA A 371 5.54 -29.85 57.79
N LEU A 372 4.31 -29.77 58.29
CA LEU A 372 3.83 -28.68 59.17
C LEU A 372 2.34 -28.92 59.53
N HIS A 373 2.17 -29.40 60.75
CA HIS A 373 1.07 -29.19 61.71
C HIS A 373 -0.33 -29.80 61.51
N SER A 374 -0.52 -30.94 62.20
CA SER A 374 -1.46 -31.18 63.32
C SER A 374 -2.82 -30.47 63.42
N ALA A 375 -3.85 -31.34 63.58
CA ALA A 375 -5.14 -31.22 64.28
C ALA A 375 -6.29 -30.53 63.52
N ALA A 376 -7.24 -31.28 62.93
CA ALA A 376 -8.44 -31.91 63.51
C ALA A 376 -9.68 -31.00 63.26
N SER A 377 -10.88 -31.44 62.87
CA SER A 377 -11.57 -32.73 62.95
C SER A 377 -12.84 -32.73 62.07
N ASP A 378 -13.16 -33.92 61.55
CA ASP A 378 -14.49 -34.55 61.35
C ASP A 378 -15.47 -34.06 60.25
N SER A 379 -15.44 -34.84 59.15
CA SER A 379 -16.63 -35.43 58.49
C SER A 379 -17.05 -36.73 59.22
N PRO A 380 -18.19 -37.40 58.94
CA PRO A 380 -18.18 -38.34 57.80
C PRO A 380 -19.55 -38.68 57.16
N SER A 381 -19.49 -39.15 55.91
CA SER A 381 -20.09 -40.40 55.39
C SER A 381 -19.91 -40.43 53.86
N ASP A 382 -19.04 -41.30 53.30
CA ASP A 382 -19.24 -42.73 52.96
C ASP A 382 -19.87 -42.92 51.57
N SER A 383 -19.52 -43.84 50.66
CA SER A 383 -18.47 -44.87 50.47
C SER A 383 -18.52 -45.24 48.96
N ALA A 384 -17.41 -45.51 48.24
CA ALA A 384 -16.80 -46.82 47.93
C ALA A 384 -17.36 -47.66 46.74
N ARG A 385 -16.38 -48.20 45.96
CA ARG A 385 -16.35 -49.50 45.22
C ARG A 385 -17.25 -49.66 43.98
N ALA A 386 -16.97 -50.48 42.94
CA ALA A 386 -15.80 -51.24 42.45
C ALA A 386 -16.22 -51.99 41.14
N LEU A 387 -15.21 -52.52 40.41
CA LEU A 387 -15.21 -53.80 39.64
C LEU A 387 -15.89 -53.95 38.25
N ALA A 388 -15.02 -54.18 37.25
CA ALA A 388 -14.83 -55.41 36.43
C ALA A 388 -15.84 -55.90 35.33
N GLN A 389 -15.23 -56.33 34.20
CA GLN A 389 -15.63 -57.40 33.22
C GLN A 389 -16.87 -57.15 32.32
N THR A 390 -17.08 -57.64 31.08
CA THR A 390 -16.43 -58.48 30.03
C THR A 390 -17.39 -58.60 28.82
N GLY A 391 -16.88 -58.98 27.63
CA GLY A 391 -17.60 -59.68 26.54
C GLY A 391 -18.15 -58.81 25.39
N GLU A 392 -18.26 -59.18 24.11
CA GLU A 392 -18.08 -60.43 23.33
C GLU A 392 -18.10 -60.10 21.79
N PHE A 393 -17.71 -61.08 20.95
CA PHE A 393 -17.67 -61.20 19.46
C PHE A 393 -19.08 -61.22 18.76
N PRO A 394 -19.31 -61.68 17.47
CA PRO A 394 -18.79 -61.35 16.12
C PRO A 394 -19.86 -61.28 14.95
N LEU A 395 -19.39 -60.98 13.72
CA LEU A 395 -19.78 -61.43 12.34
C LEU A 395 -21.19 -62.00 11.98
N THR A 396 -21.76 -61.53 10.84
CA THR A 396 -22.18 -62.26 9.58
C THR A 396 -22.97 -61.29 8.65
N ARG A 397 -22.75 -61.08 7.33
CA ARG A 397 -22.70 -61.86 6.05
C ARG A 397 -24.06 -61.97 5.30
N PHE A 398 -24.10 -61.62 4.00
CA PHE A 398 -24.82 -62.20 2.82
C PHE A 398 -24.68 -61.17 1.64
N ASP A 399 -23.85 -61.36 0.60
CA ASP A 399 -23.88 -62.23 -0.62
C ASP A 399 -24.35 -61.46 -1.89
N LEU A 400 -23.46 -61.13 -2.85
CA LEU A 400 -23.05 -61.82 -4.12
C LEU A 400 -23.95 -61.46 -5.35
N PRO A 401 -23.55 -61.63 -6.64
CA PRO A 401 -22.34 -62.25 -7.25
C PRO A 401 -21.65 -61.47 -8.44
N VAL A 402 -20.32 -61.56 -8.64
CA VAL A 402 -19.50 -62.41 -9.57
C VAL A 402 -19.59 -62.16 -11.11
N ARG A 403 -18.44 -61.84 -11.76
CA ARG A 403 -17.73 -62.56 -12.89
C ARG A 403 -16.85 -61.59 -13.73
N SER A 404 -15.51 -61.63 -13.69
CA SER A 404 -14.52 -62.58 -14.32
C SER A 404 -14.44 -62.43 -15.86
N ARG A 405 -13.31 -62.34 -16.59
CA ARG A 405 -12.00 -63.05 -16.63
C ARG A 405 -11.03 -62.27 -17.57
N GLY A 406 -9.70 -62.45 -17.59
CA GLY A 406 -8.82 -63.34 -16.84
C GLY A 406 -7.36 -63.40 -17.34
N ILE A 407 -6.62 -64.36 -16.74
CA ILE A 407 -5.40 -65.09 -17.20
C ILE A 407 -4.05 -64.32 -17.07
N ARG A 408 -3.21 -64.53 -16.02
CA ARG A 408 -2.14 -65.56 -15.77
C ARG A 408 -1.16 -65.78 -16.94
N ALA A 409 0.07 -65.25 -16.91
CA ALA A 409 1.30 -65.72 -16.22
C ALA A 409 2.15 -66.67 -17.08
N GLU A 410 3.42 -66.31 -17.36
CA GLU A 410 4.66 -67.05 -16.98
C GLU A 410 5.95 -66.49 -17.63
N ASN A 411 7.07 -66.83 -16.96
CA ASN A 411 8.50 -66.75 -17.31
C ASN A 411 9.25 -65.44 -16.98
N GLU A 412 9.93 -65.38 -15.82
CA GLU A 412 11.29 -65.90 -15.55
C GLU A 412 12.39 -64.99 -16.12
N VAL A 413 13.08 -64.23 -15.25
CA VAL A 413 14.54 -64.32 -15.05
C VAL A 413 14.85 -63.80 -13.63
N SER A 414 15.39 -64.68 -12.81
CA SER A 414 15.97 -64.43 -11.48
C SER A 414 17.48 -64.35 -11.61
N ALA A 415 18.11 -63.29 -11.09
CA ALA A 415 19.54 -63.29 -10.80
C ALA A 415 19.87 -62.30 -9.66
N ARG A 416 20.10 -62.86 -8.46
CA ARG A 416 20.95 -62.29 -7.42
C ARG A 416 22.42 -62.59 -7.73
N PRO A 417 23.34 -61.74 -7.29
CA PRO A 417 24.58 -62.24 -6.65
C PRO A 417 24.81 -61.61 -5.26
N ILE A 418 25.20 -62.35 -4.19
CA ILE A 418 26.59 -62.78 -3.80
C ILE A 418 27.33 -61.62 -3.07
N LYS A 419 28.02 -61.74 -1.92
CA LYS A 419 28.48 -62.85 -1.05
C LYS A 419 28.92 -62.27 0.32
N ALA A 420 28.95 -63.14 1.34
CA ALA A 420 29.67 -62.98 2.60
C ALA A 420 31.08 -63.63 2.54
N SER A 421 32.01 -63.25 3.45
CA SER A 421 32.66 -64.16 4.42
C SER A 421 33.87 -63.56 5.16
N CYS A 422 34.03 -64.03 6.41
CA CYS A 422 34.97 -63.70 7.50
C CYS A 422 36.45 -64.09 7.27
N VAL A 423 37.39 -63.59 8.12
CA VAL A 423 38.29 -64.39 9.01
C VAL A 423 38.96 -63.50 10.11
N LEU A 424 38.84 -63.99 11.35
CA LEU A 424 39.61 -63.94 12.63
C LEU A 424 40.90 -63.09 12.78
N SER A 425 41.03 -62.38 13.92
CA SER A 425 41.83 -62.72 15.14
C SER A 425 42.41 -61.50 15.88
N GLU A 426 42.14 -61.39 17.18
CA GLU A 426 42.84 -60.55 18.19
C GLU A 426 44.11 -61.27 18.71
N PRO A 427 45.17 -60.59 19.25
CA PRO A 427 45.11 -59.88 20.54
C PRO A 427 45.91 -58.55 20.70
N THR A 428 45.48 -57.78 21.70
CA THR A 428 46.09 -56.63 22.43
C THR A 428 47.53 -56.85 22.97
N PRO A 429 48.31 -55.86 23.53
CA PRO A 429 47.87 -54.62 24.20
C PRO A 429 48.75 -53.32 24.13
N GLN A 430 48.15 -52.20 24.62
CA GLN A 430 48.73 -50.98 25.26
C GLN A 430 49.52 -49.98 24.37
N SER A 431 49.37 -48.64 24.44
CA SER A 431 48.86 -47.73 25.47
C SER A 431 48.54 -46.31 24.93
N PHE A 432 47.50 -45.69 25.51
CA PHE A 432 47.15 -44.26 25.71
C PHE A 432 47.62 -43.11 24.78
N VAL A 433 46.66 -42.43 24.12
CA VAL A 433 46.57 -40.96 23.83
C VAL A 433 45.08 -40.54 23.65
N PRO A 434 44.59 -39.36 24.11
CA PRO A 434 43.16 -39.00 24.09
C PRO A 434 42.68 -38.42 22.75
N MET A 435 41.45 -38.75 22.35
CA MET A 435 40.79 -38.24 21.14
C MET A 435 39.67 -37.25 21.49
N ARG A 436 39.72 -36.06 20.87
CA ARG A 436 38.66 -35.04 20.81
C ARG A 436 37.36 -35.63 20.24
N ARG A 437 36.20 -35.28 20.81
CA ARG A 437 34.88 -35.60 20.24
C ARG A 437 34.27 -34.39 19.51
N SER A 438 33.76 -34.70 18.33
CA SER A 438 33.23 -33.82 17.28
C SER A 438 31.84 -33.25 17.60
N PHE A 439 31.70 -31.93 17.55
CA PHE A 439 30.42 -31.20 17.53
C PHE A 439 30.23 -30.34 16.27
N GLY A 440 31.10 -30.48 15.25
CA GLY A 440 31.15 -29.59 14.09
C GLY A 440 30.34 -30.00 12.85
N VAL A 441 29.70 -31.18 12.81
CA VAL A 441 29.18 -31.76 11.55
C VAL A 441 27.67 -31.52 11.34
N VAL A 442 26.88 -31.28 12.39
CA VAL A 442 25.41 -31.12 12.27
C VAL A 442 25.00 -29.68 11.91
N SER A 443 25.70 -28.67 12.43
CA SER A 443 25.39 -27.26 12.15
C SER A 443 25.76 -26.82 10.73
N VAL A 444 26.80 -27.43 10.14
CA VAL A 444 27.19 -27.19 8.75
C VAL A 444 26.21 -27.85 7.78
N ALA A 445 25.65 -29.01 8.13
CA ALA A 445 24.64 -29.70 7.32
C ALA A 445 23.31 -28.91 7.27
N LEU A 446 22.84 -28.33 8.39
CA LEU A 446 21.61 -27.52 8.39
C LEU A 446 21.77 -26.18 7.64
N ALA A 447 22.91 -25.51 7.79
CA ALA A 447 23.21 -24.28 7.04
C ALA A 447 23.38 -24.57 5.53
N ALA A 448 24.00 -25.71 5.18
CA ALA A 448 24.10 -26.17 3.81
C ALA A 448 22.72 -26.53 3.24
N THR A 449 21.82 -27.18 3.99
CA THR A 449 20.46 -27.47 3.52
C THR A 449 19.61 -26.21 3.34
N CYS A 450 19.74 -25.19 4.19
CA CYS A 450 19.07 -23.90 3.97
C CYS A 450 19.63 -23.14 2.76
N ALA A 451 20.96 -23.14 2.57
CA ALA A 451 21.59 -22.52 1.40
C ALA A 451 21.28 -23.27 0.10
N LEU A 452 21.17 -24.61 0.15
CA LEU A 452 20.75 -25.46 -0.97
C LEU A 452 19.26 -25.26 -1.31
N ALA A 453 18.39 -25.07 -0.31
CA ALA A 453 16.99 -24.74 -0.52
C ALA A 453 16.80 -23.31 -1.08
N GLN A 454 17.59 -22.34 -0.62
CA GLN A 454 17.60 -20.98 -1.17
C GLN A 454 18.07 -20.92 -2.63
N THR A 455 19.10 -21.69 -2.97
CA THR A 455 19.58 -21.78 -4.34
C THR A 455 18.59 -22.52 -5.25
N SER A 456 17.88 -23.56 -4.77
CA SER A 456 16.83 -24.23 -5.54
C SER A 456 15.61 -23.36 -5.82
N ASP A 457 15.22 -22.50 -4.88
CA ASP A 457 14.08 -21.59 -5.06
C ASP A 457 14.39 -20.49 -6.08
N ILE A 458 15.58 -19.88 -6.02
CA ILE A 458 16.01 -18.87 -7.00
C ILE A 458 16.08 -19.49 -8.41
N ASP A 459 16.56 -20.72 -8.53
CA ASP A 459 16.58 -21.44 -9.80
C ASP A 459 15.16 -21.68 -10.33
N THR A 460 14.22 -22.04 -9.44
CA THR A 460 12.81 -22.23 -9.79
C THR A 460 12.17 -20.93 -10.28
N VAL A 461 12.34 -19.83 -9.53
CA VAL A 461 11.85 -18.50 -9.93
C VAL A 461 12.46 -18.09 -11.27
N ARG A 462 13.77 -18.28 -11.44
CA ARG A 462 14.48 -17.97 -12.70
C ARG A 462 13.92 -18.75 -13.88
N GLN A 463 13.72 -20.07 -13.75
CA GLN A 463 13.17 -20.89 -14.83
C GLN A 463 11.76 -20.46 -15.23
N ARG A 464 10.90 -20.16 -14.26
CA ARG A 464 9.53 -19.66 -14.53
C ARG A 464 9.56 -18.27 -15.15
N ARG A 465 10.42 -17.38 -14.66
CA ARG A 465 10.62 -16.05 -15.22
C ARG A 465 11.08 -16.09 -16.67
N LEU A 466 12.02 -16.98 -17.01
CA LEU A 466 12.45 -17.24 -18.39
C LEU A 466 11.30 -17.73 -19.27
N SER A 467 10.50 -18.68 -18.77
CA SER A 467 9.32 -19.17 -19.51
C SER A 467 8.32 -18.04 -19.80
N ASN A 468 8.11 -17.12 -18.85
CA ASN A 468 7.23 -15.97 -19.04
C ASN A 468 7.78 -15.01 -20.10
N ILE A 469 9.08 -14.66 -20.04
CA ILE A 469 9.75 -13.78 -21.01
C ILE A 469 9.71 -14.38 -22.43
N VAL A 470 10.07 -15.65 -22.57
CA VAL A 470 10.09 -16.34 -23.86
C VAL A 470 8.67 -16.52 -24.40
N GLY A 471 7.70 -16.81 -23.52
CA GLY A 471 6.30 -16.99 -23.88
C GLY A 471 5.60 -15.69 -24.32
N SER A 472 6.01 -14.54 -23.80
CA SER A 472 5.48 -13.22 -24.17
C SER A 472 6.23 -12.54 -25.32
N SER A 473 7.38 -13.07 -25.73
CA SER A 473 8.16 -12.52 -26.85
C SER A 473 7.38 -12.58 -28.17
N THR A 474 7.58 -11.59 -29.03
CA THR A 474 6.93 -11.48 -30.35
C THR A 474 7.98 -11.29 -31.46
N GLY A 475 7.56 -11.17 -32.73
CA GLY A 475 8.49 -10.83 -33.82
C GLY A 475 9.30 -11.99 -34.45
N SER A 476 9.00 -13.26 -34.15
CA SER A 476 9.76 -14.40 -34.70
C SER A 476 9.84 -14.45 -36.23
N ALA A 477 8.81 -13.98 -36.93
CA ALA A 477 8.79 -13.92 -38.39
C ALA A 477 9.81 -12.93 -38.99
N ASN A 478 10.25 -11.93 -38.22
CA ASN A 478 11.12 -10.87 -38.71
C ASN A 478 12.61 -11.13 -38.42
N ILE A 479 12.97 -12.24 -37.76
CA ILE A 479 14.36 -12.52 -37.36
C ILE A 479 15.32 -12.43 -38.56
N ALA A 480 15.01 -13.09 -39.67
CA ALA A 480 15.86 -13.08 -40.86
C ALA A 480 15.99 -11.68 -41.48
N LEU A 481 14.89 -10.93 -41.52
CA LEU A 481 14.87 -9.55 -42.01
C LEU A 481 15.77 -8.67 -41.13
N TRP A 482 15.56 -8.68 -39.82
CA TRP A 482 16.31 -7.85 -38.89
C TRP A 482 17.80 -8.21 -38.84
N ILE A 483 18.18 -9.48 -39.04
CA ILE A 483 19.59 -9.86 -39.24
C ILE A 483 20.13 -9.21 -40.51
N SER A 484 19.40 -9.29 -41.63
CA SER A 484 19.86 -8.77 -42.92
C SER A 484 19.95 -7.24 -42.98
N THR A 485 19.16 -6.54 -42.16
CA THR A 485 19.12 -5.07 -42.10
C THR A 485 19.92 -4.49 -40.93
N LEU A 486 20.49 -5.34 -40.06
CA LEU A 486 21.35 -4.88 -38.96
C LEU A 486 22.63 -4.28 -39.52
N GLN A 487 22.90 -3.03 -39.17
CA GLN A 487 24.09 -2.32 -39.60
C GLN A 487 25.32 -2.75 -38.79
N ALA A 488 26.51 -2.51 -39.33
CA ALA A 488 27.77 -2.91 -38.70
C ALA A 488 28.05 -2.24 -37.34
N ASN A 489 27.41 -1.10 -37.07
CA ASN A 489 27.45 -0.38 -35.80
C ASN A 489 26.39 -0.87 -34.79
N GLY A 490 25.62 -1.92 -35.10
CA GLY A 490 24.59 -2.47 -34.20
C GLY A 490 23.22 -1.80 -34.27
N THR A 491 22.98 -0.87 -35.21
CA THR A 491 21.68 -0.18 -35.35
C THR A 491 20.83 -0.71 -36.51
N TRP A 492 19.54 -0.36 -36.48
CA TRP A 492 18.62 -0.58 -37.59
C TRP A 492 18.22 0.75 -38.24
N PRO A 493 18.22 0.86 -39.58
CA PRO A 493 17.91 2.12 -40.26
C PRO A 493 16.45 2.57 -40.09
N ASP A 494 15.55 1.64 -39.76
CA ASP A 494 14.12 1.88 -39.60
C ASP A 494 13.71 2.18 -38.14
N VAL A 495 14.65 2.12 -37.18
CA VAL A 495 14.40 2.51 -35.79
C VAL A 495 14.75 3.99 -35.60
N ASP A 496 13.82 4.76 -35.01
CA ASP A 496 14.07 6.16 -34.65
C ASP A 496 14.82 6.24 -33.30
N TYR A 497 16.11 6.54 -33.38
CA TYR A 497 17.02 6.71 -32.24
C TYR A 497 17.06 8.15 -31.68
N THR A 498 16.06 8.99 -31.98
CA THR A 498 15.99 10.35 -31.42
C THR A 498 16.06 10.29 -29.90
N THR A 499 16.98 11.05 -29.31
CA THR A 499 17.35 11.02 -27.88
C THR A 499 17.40 12.43 -27.31
N GLY A 500 17.42 12.56 -25.99
CA GLY A 500 17.46 13.83 -25.27
C GLY A 500 16.14 14.59 -25.33
N CYS A 501 16.20 15.92 -25.31
CA CYS A 501 15.01 16.78 -25.33
C CYS A 501 14.12 16.68 -26.59
N PRO A 502 14.65 16.37 -27.78
CA PRO A 502 13.81 16.11 -28.96
C PRO A 502 13.05 14.78 -28.92
N ALA A 503 13.44 13.85 -28.05
CA ALA A 503 12.76 12.56 -27.96
C ALA A 503 11.34 12.72 -27.41
N SER A 504 10.43 11.90 -27.91
CA SER A 504 9.07 11.83 -27.39
C SER A 504 9.07 11.38 -25.93
N ALA A 505 8.36 12.10 -25.08
CA ALA A 505 8.23 11.81 -23.64
C ALA A 505 7.09 10.84 -23.32
N SER A 506 6.15 10.61 -24.26
CA SER A 506 4.99 9.72 -24.06
C SER A 506 5.17 8.33 -24.67
N SER A 507 6.07 8.17 -25.64
CA SER A 507 6.44 6.90 -26.24
C SER A 507 7.78 7.05 -26.94
N TRP A 508 8.83 6.41 -26.44
CA TRP A 508 10.17 6.51 -27.03
C TRP A 508 10.39 5.43 -28.12
N PRO A 509 10.42 5.78 -29.42
CA PRO A 509 10.52 4.78 -30.49
C PRO A 509 11.81 3.97 -30.47
N ALA A 510 12.86 4.51 -29.83
CA ALA A 510 14.14 3.82 -29.67
C ALA A 510 14.01 2.48 -28.94
N GLN A 511 12.93 2.23 -28.20
CA GLN A 511 12.65 0.95 -27.55
C GLN A 511 12.59 -0.23 -28.52
N GLU A 512 12.20 -0.02 -29.78
CA GLU A 512 12.13 -1.07 -30.82
C GLU A 512 13.48 -1.79 -30.98
N HIS A 513 14.59 -1.10 -30.71
CA HIS A 513 15.91 -1.70 -30.71
C HIS A 513 16.01 -2.85 -29.70
N TRP A 514 15.54 -2.62 -28.47
CA TRP A 514 15.57 -3.61 -27.40
C TRP A 514 14.48 -4.69 -27.56
N GLU A 515 13.34 -4.37 -28.17
CA GLU A 515 12.33 -5.37 -28.57
C GLU A 515 12.89 -6.39 -29.57
N ARG A 516 13.65 -5.93 -30.57
CA ARG A 516 14.35 -6.79 -31.53
C ARG A 516 15.43 -7.64 -30.85
N ILE A 517 16.18 -7.07 -29.91
CA ILE A 517 17.17 -7.82 -29.11
C ILE A 517 16.46 -8.90 -28.29
N ASN A 518 15.32 -8.61 -27.66
CA ASN A 518 14.53 -9.58 -26.92
C ASN A 518 14.06 -10.73 -27.81
N THR A 519 13.60 -10.42 -29.03
CA THR A 519 13.28 -11.44 -30.05
C THR A 519 14.47 -12.36 -30.34
N PHE A 520 15.65 -11.78 -30.57
CA PHE A 520 16.87 -12.57 -30.82
C PHE A 520 17.29 -13.40 -29.61
N ALA A 521 17.24 -12.83 -28.41
CA ALA A 521 17.57 -13.52 -27.17
C ALA A 521 16.65 -14.73 -26.93
N SER A 522 15.34 -14.55 -27.06
CA SER A 522 14.34 -15.61 -26.91
C SER A 522 14.45 -16.69 -27.99
N ALA A 523 14.70 -16.30 -29.25
CA ALA A 523 14.93 -17.24 -30.35
C ALA A 523 16.19 -18.09 -30.12
N TRP A 524 17.28 -17.45 -29.68
CA TRP A 524 18.54 -18.10 -29.39
C TRP A 524 18.46 -19.03 -28.17
N HIS A 525 17.81 -18.58 -27.08
CA HIS A 525 17.60 -19.37 -25.86
C HIS A 525 16.77 -20.63 -26.12
N GLY A 526 15.75 -20.54 -26.97
CA GLY A 526 14.84 -21.63 -27.30
C GLY A 526 13.53 -21.60 -26.53
N GLY A 527 12.54 -22.37 -26.98
CA GLY A 527 11.16 -22.33 -26.46
C GLY A 527 10.28 -21.23 -27.08
N PHE A 528 10.87 -20.32 -27.87
CA PHE A 528 10.13 -19.27 -28.56
C PHE A 528 9.35 -19.83 -29.76
N LYS A 529 8.03 -19.65 -29.75
CA LYS A 529 7.12 -20.18 -30.76
C LYS A 529 7.49 -19.67 -32.17
N ASN A 530 7.53 -20.60 -33.13
CA ASN A 530 7.92 -20.37 -34.52
C ASN A 530 9.37 -19.89 -34.73
N ALA A 531 10.26 -20.02 -33.73
CA ALA A 531 11.67 -19.65 -33.83
C ALA A 531 12.64 -20.76 -33.36
N LEU A 532 12.17 -21.99 -33.17
CA LEU A 532 13.00 -23.11 -32.67
C LEU A 532 14.19 -23.46 -33.57
N ASN A 533 14.12 -23.13 -34.86
CA ASN A 533 15.24 -23.30 -35.80
C ASN A 533 16.42 -22.36 -35.52
N TRP A 534 16.21 -21.30 -34.72
CA TRP A 534 17.22 -20.31 -34.34
C TRP A 534 17.87 -20.62 -32.97
N THR A 535 17.45 -21.68 -32.29
CA THR A 535 17.98 -22.05 -30.98
C THR A 535 19.47 -22.38 -31.07
N GLY A 536 20.28 -21.67 -30.29
CA GLY A 536 21.74 -21.78 -30.32
C GLY A 536 22.41 -21.25 -31.60
N ASP A 537 21.69 -20.56 -32.49
CA ASP A 537 22.24 -20.05 -33.75
C ASP A 537 23.29 -18.95 -33.50
N ALA A 538 24.47 -19.12 -34.12
CA ALA A 538 25.60 -18.22 -33.91
C ALA A 538 25.39 -16.83 -34.54
N THR A 539 24.64 -16.74 -35.65
CA THR A 539 24.34 -15.47 -36.31
C THR A 539 23.37 -14.65 -35.47
N VAL A 540 22.29 -15.25 -34.98
CA VAL A 540 21.33 -14.59 -34.07
C VAL A 540 22.03 -14.08 -32.82
N ARG A 541 22.89 -14.90 -32.20
CA ARG A 541 23.65 -14.51 -31.01
C ARG A 541 24.60 -13.34 -31.27
N ALA A 542 25.28 -13.34 -32.41
CA ALA A 542 26.19 -12.27 -32.80
C ALA A 542 25.43 -10.97 -33.12
N SER A 543 24.26 -11.06 -33.75
CA SER A 543 23.38 -9.92 -34.00
C SER A 543 22.88 -9.29 -32.70
N ALA A 544 22.43 -10.10 -31.73
CA ALA A 544 22.07 -9.62 -30.40
C ALA A 544 23.25 -8.93 -29.69
N ALA A 545 24.44 -9.55 -29.73
CA ALA A 545 25.65 -8.99 -29.13
C ALA A 545 26.01 -7.62 -29.71
N SER A 546 25.98 -7.49 -31.04
CA SER A 546 26.31 -6.26 -31.74
C SER A 546 25.33 -5.13 -31.43
N ALA A 547 24.03 -5.45 -31.34
CA ALA A 547 23.00 -4.48 -31.00
C ALA A 547 23.11 -4.04 -29.52
N MET A 548 23.30 -4.98 -28.58
CA MET A 548 23.54 -4.65 -27.17
C MET A 548 24.78 -3.78 -26.98
N ALA A 549 25.87 -4.08 -27.70
CA ALA A 549 27.10 -3.29 -27.65
C ALA A 549 26.86 -1.83 -28.06
N PHE A 550 26.10 -1.60 -29.15
CA PHE A 550 25.72 -0.24 -29.56
C PHE A 550 25.05 0.52 -28.41
N TRP A 551 24.04 -0.06 -27.78
CA TRP A 551 23.31 0.63 -26.73
C TRP A 551 24.21 0.91 -25.52
N PHE A 552 24.97 -0.09 -25.05
CA PHE A 552 25.83 0.06 -23.88
C PHE A 552 26.98 1.07 -24.10
N GLU A 553 27.52 1.14 -25.31
CA GLU A 553 28.58 2.11 -25.66
C GLU A 553 28.04 3.54 -25.79
N ASN A 554 26.74 3.71 -26.04
CA ASN A 554 26.07 5.00 -26.20
C ASN A 554 25.13 5.34 -25.03
N ASP A 555 25.11 4.55 -23.95
CA ASP A 555 24.38 4.88 -22.71
C ASP A 555 24.89 6.20 -22.12
N PHE A 556 24.03 6.91 -21.39
CA PHE A 556 24.44 8.16 -20.74
C PHE A 556 25.44 7.89 -19.60
N ASN A 557 26.26 8.91 -19.28
CA ASN A 557 27.42 8.75 -18.42
C ASN A 557 27.06 8.31 -16.98
N ASN A 558 27.59 7.17 -16.55
CA ASN A 558 27.38 6.62 -15.22
C ASN A 558 28.15 7.33 -14.08
N THR A 559 29.13 8.18 -14.40
CA THR A 559 29.82 9.02 -13.40
C THR A 559 29.04 10.30 -13.05
N ASP A 560 28.10 10.71 -13.91
CA ASP A 560 27.16 11.80 -13.67
C ASP A 560 25.77 11.37 -14.17
N PRO A 561 25.06 10.51 -13.41
CA PRO A 561 23.81 9.89 -13.86
C PRO A 561 22.63 10.87 -13.84
N ALA A 562 22.87 12.18 -13.90
CA ALA A 562 21.82 13.19 -13.92
C ALA A 562 20.80 12.95 -15.05
N CYS A 563 21.23 12.39 -16.19
CA CYS A 563 20.31 12.07 -17.29
C CYS A 563 19.34 10.90 -16.99
N LEU A 564 19.53 10.17 -15.88
CA LEU A 564 18.60 9.13 -15.45
C LEU A 564 17.21 9.71 -15.17
N ASP A 565 17.14 10.84 -14.45
CA ASP A 565 15.89 11.43 -13.97
C ASP A 565 15.83 12.96 -14.02
N SER A 566 16.88 13.63 -14.50
CA SER A 566 16.98 15.10 -14.59
C SER A 566 17.21 15.58 -16.03
N GLY A 567 16.79 14.79 -17.02
CA GLY A 567 16.91 15.11 -18.44
C GLY A 567 16.24 16.45 -18.79
N GLY A 568 16.95 17.31 -19.52
CA GLY A 568 16.49 18.66 -19.88
C GLY A 568 16.66 19.72 -18.78
N LEU A 569 17.07 19.32 -17.57
CA LEU A 569 17.39 20.24 -16.48
C LEU A 569 18.87 20.66 -16.52
N ALA A 570 19.27 21.58 -15.65
CA ALA A 570 20.65 22.06 -15.58
C ALA A 570 21.69 20.95 -15.31
N ALA A 571 21.27 19.85 -14.66
CA ALA A 571 22.13 18.70 -14.37
C ALA A 571 22.33 17.77 -15.58
N CYS A 572 21.35 17.67 -16.49
CA CYS A 572 21.47 16.98 -17.77
C CYS A 572 20.86 17.85 -18.88
N PRO A 573 21.59 18.87 -19.38
CA PRO A 573 21.06 19.76 -20.41
C PRO A 573 20.81 19.02 -21.74
N CYS A 574 19.94 19.56 -22.59
CA CYS A 574 19.52 18.94 -23.86
C CYS A 574 20.66 18.54 -24.82
N GLY A 575 21.85 19.13 -24.69
CA GLY A 575 23.03 18.77 -25.49
C GLY A 575 23.90 17.65 -24.90
N THR A 576 23.48 17.03 -23.80
CA THR A 576 24.24 15.94 -23.16
C THR A 576 24.28 14.72 -24.09
N PRO A 577 25.47 14.19 -24.46
CA PRO A 577 25.56 13.01 -25.30
C PRO A 577 24.99 11.75 -24.62
N GLY A 578 24.50 10.82 -25.42
CA GLY A 578 24.05 9.49 -25.00
C GLY A 578 22.57 9.23 -25.27
N LEU A 579 22.16 7.98 -25.05
CA LEU A 579 20.80 7.49 -25.20
C LEU A 579 20.03 7.70 -23.88
N TRP A 580 19.31 8.81 -23.76
CA TRP A 580 18.49 9.17 -22.60
C TRP A 580 17.25 9.94 -23.05
N ASN A 581 16.22 9.98 -22.21
CA ASN A 581 14.99 10.72 -22.45
C ASN A 581 14.74 11.75 -21.32
N THR A 582 13.98 12.82 -21.60
CA THR A 582 13.55 13.77 -20.56
C THR A 582 12.55 13.16 -19.59
N ASN A 583 11.77 12.17 -20.02
CA ASN A 583 10.93 11.37 -19.15
C ASN A 583 11.76 10.28 -18.45
N TRP A 584 11.85 10.37 -17.12
CA TRP A 584 12.60 9.41 -16.30
C TRP A 584 12.11 7.97 -16.47
N PHE A 585 10.82 7.77 -16.76
CA PHE A 585 10.22 6.45 -16.95
C PHE A 585 10.99 5.67 -18.02
N GLU A 586 11.39 6.33 -19.10
CA GLU A 586 12.07 5.69 -20.21
C GLU A 586 13.46 5.18 -19.82
N ASN A 587 14.15 5.94 -18.97
CA ASN A 587 15.53 5.65 -18.54
C ASN A 587 15.58 4.66 -17.36
N VAL A 588 14.56 4.66 -16.50
CA VAL A 588 14.51 3.89 -15.25
C VAL A 588 13.68 2.62 -15.40
N ILE A 589 12.59 2.66 -16.17
CA ILE A 589 11.64 1.54 -16.29
C ILE A 589 11.68 0.93 -17.70
N LEU A 590 11.37 1.71 -18.75
CA LEU A 590 11.13 1.13 -20.08
C LEU A 590 12.33 0.33 -20.60
N ILE A 591 13.47 1.01 -20.78
CA ILE A 591 14.67 0.37 -21.33
C ILE A 591 15.24 -0.67 -20.36
N PRO A 592 15.39 -0.41 -19.05
CA PRO A 592 15.91 -1.40 -18.12
C PRO A 592 15.04 -2.66 -17.97
N THR A 593 13.73 -2.58 -18.21
CA THR A 593 12.85 -3.76 -18.28
C THR A 593 13.30 -4.69 -19.40
N TRP A 594 13.47 -4.17 -20.61
CA TRP A 594 13.96 -4.97 -21.73
C TRP A 594 15.36 -5.52 -21.47
N VAL A 595 16.26 -4.71 -20.92
CA VAL A 595 17.63 -5.14 -20.57
C VAL A 595 17.57 -6.31 -19.59
N GLY A 596 16.78 -6.21 -18.52
CA GLY A 596 16.64 -7.28 -17.52
C GLY A 596 16.15 -8.59 -18.13
N GLN A 597 15.12 -8.53 -18.99
CA GLN A 597 14.57 -9.70 -19.67
C GLN A 597 15.58 -10.37 -20.62
N VAL A 598 16.22 -9.57 -21.48
CA VAL A 598 17.26 -10.04 -22.41
C VAL A 598 18.42 -10.67 -21.66
N CYS A 599 18.92 -10.00 -20.63
CA CYS A 599 20.09 -10.45 -19.88
C CYS A 599 19.80 -11.74 -19.11
N ASN A 600 18.60 -11.90 -18.53
CA ASN A 600 18.19 -13.18 -17.96
C ASN A 600 18.20 -14.29 -19.01
N THR A 601 17.58 -14.04 -20.16
CA THR A 601 17.44 -15.01 -21.25
C THR A 601 18.79 -15.45 -21.82
N LEU A 602 19.69 -14.49 -22.08
CA LEU A 602 21.03 -14.78 -22.59
C LEU A 602 21.96 -15.40 -21.55
N ASN A 603 21.75 -15.13 -20.25
CA ASN A 603 22.56 -15.72 -19.19
C ASN A 603 22.14 -17.16 -18.83
N ALA A 604 21.06 -17.65 -19.44
CA ALA A 604 20.66 -19.05 -19.42
C ALA A 604 20.88 -19.68 -20.81
N PRO A 605 22.12 -19.94 -21.25
CA PRO A 605 22.39 -20.39 -22.60
C PRO A 605 21.82 -21.79 -22.91
N PRO A 606 21.47 -22.08 -24.18
CA PRO A 606 21.21 -23.45 -24.64
C PRO A 606 22.40 -24.38 -24.32
N THR A 607 22.13 -25.68 -24.22
CA THR A 607 23.18 -26.66 -23.91
C THR A 607 24.34 -26.57 -24.91
N GLY A 608 25.56 -26.42 -24.40
CA GLY A 608 26.78 -26.31 -25.21
C GLY A 608 27.12 -24.90 -25.71
N GLN A 609 26.30 -23.89 -25.39
CA GLN A 609 26.57 -22.49 -25.70
C GLN A 609 27.10 -21.72 -24.48
N THR A 610 27.78 -20.61 -24.72
CA THR A 610 28.19 -19.66 -23.69
C THR A 610 27.18 -18.53 -23.56
N GLY A 611 26.88 -18.11 -22.33
CA GLY A 611 25.93 -17.03 -22.06
C GLY A 611 26.47 -15.63 -22.36
N LEU A 612 26.25 -14.70 -21.44
CA LEU A 612 26.75 -13.32 -21.55
C LEU A 612 28.28 -13.28 -21.54
N SER A 613 28.86 -12.46 -22.42
CA SER A 613 30.27 -12.04 -22.32
C SER A 613 30.47 -11.09 -21.15
N ALA A 614 31.73 -10.84 -20.76
CA ALA A 614 32.04 -9.96 -19.64
C ALA A 614 31.56 -8.51 -19.84
N SER A 615 31.61 -7.99 -21.08
CA SER A 615 31.12 -6.65 -21.41
C SER A 615 29.60 -6.58 -21.39
N GLU A 616 28.91 -7.58 -21.96
CA GLU A 616 27.45 -7.64 -21.92
C GLU A 616 26.96 -7.77 -20.47
N TYR A 617 27.57 -8.64 -19.67
CA TYR A 617 27.24 -8.81 -18.26
C TYR A 617 27.44 -7.50 -17.47
N ALA A 618 28.50 -6.74 -17.76
CA ALA A 618 28.74 -5.44 -17.13
C ALA A 618 27.66 -4.40 -17.51
N GLY A 619 27.29 -4.31 -18.79
CA GLY A 619 26.21 -3.43 -19.25
C GLY A 619 24.85 -3.80 -18.64
N CYS A 620 24.51 -5.09 -18.67
CA CYS A 620 23.32 -5.66 -18.01
C CYS A 620 23.26 -5.25 -16.54
N THR A 621 24.32 -5.57 -15.78
CA THR A 621 24.42 -5.28 -14.34
C THR A 621 24.25 -3.80 -14.08
N LEU A 622 24.90 -2.95 -14.86
CA LEU A 622 24.89 -1.51 -14.67
C LEU A 622 23.50 -0.90 -14.82
N MET A 623 22.82 -1.18 -15.94
CA MET A 623 21.51 -0.59 -16.23
C MET A 623 20.43 -1.09 -15.28
N THR A 624 20.37 -2.40 -15.00
CA THR A 624 19.34 -2.97 -14.13
C THR A 624 19.56 -2.60 -12.66
N TYR A 625 20.82 -2.58 -12.19
CA TYR A 625 21.12 -2.12 -10.84
C TYR A 625 20.84 -0.62 -10.67
N ARG A 626 21.20 0.20 -11.67
CA ARG A 626 20.93 1.65 -11.67
C ARG A 626 19.43 1.92 -11.53
N SER A 627 18.60 1.21 -12.28
CA SER A 627 17.14 1.25 -12.15
C SER A 627 16.69 0.81 -10.75
N PHE A 628 17.04 -0.41 -10.32
CA PHE A 628 16.56 -0.95 -9.05
C PHE A 628 16.96 -0.09 -7.83
N ASN A 629 18.16 0.50 -7.88
CA ASN A 629 18.66 1.36 -6.82
C ASN A 629 17.86 2.67 -6.65
N THR A 630 17.03 3.06 -7.64
CA THR A 630 16.14 4.22 -7.50
C THR A 630 15.11 4.05 -6.39
N LEU A 631 14.74 2.81 -6.01
CA LEU A 631 13.91 2.56 -4.82
C LEU A 631 14.57 3.09 -3.53
N ASN A 632 15.90 3.13 -3.48
CA ASN A 632 16.66 3.66 -2.35
C ASN A 632 16.98 5.16 -2.49
N THR A 633 17.30 5.60 -3.71
CA THR A 633 17.75 6.99 -3.95
C THR A 633 16.61 7.97 -4.22
N GLY A 634 15.43 7.48 -4.56
CA GLY A 634 14.34 8.26 -5.14
C GLY A 634 14.63 8.64 -6.60
N ILE A 635 13.67 9.38 -7.17
CA ILE A 635 13.70 9.90 -8.55
C ILE A 635 13.40 11.39 -8.47
N VAL A 636 14.18 12.22 -9.17
CA VAL A 636 13.99 13.68 -9.19
C VAL A 636 12.60 14.03 -9.73
N GLY A 637 11.89 14.89 -8.99
CA GLY A 637 10.53 15.30 -9.36
C GLY A 637 9.42 14.32 -8.95
N VAL A 638 9.78 13.14 -8.43
CA VAL A 638 8.83 12.13 -7.93
C VAL A 638 8.84 12.14 -6.40
N SER A 639 7.68 12.36 -5.78
CA SER A 639 7.53 12.45 -4.33
C SER A 639 7.72 11.09 -3.63
N SER A 640 7.19 10.03 -4.25
CA SER A 640 7.32 8.64 -3.83
C SER A 640 7.16 7.70 -5.02
N ILE A 641 7.93 6.61 -5.04
CA ILE A 641 7.76 5.53 -6.01
C ILE A 641 6.80 4.53 -5.40
N THR A 642 5.60 4.39 -5.98
CA THR A 642 4.48 3.63 -5.43
C THR A 642 3.67 2.98 -6.56
N GLY A 643 2.85 1.97 -6.24
CA GLY A 643 1.94 1.37 -7.21
C GLY A 643 2.69 0.76 -8.39
N ALA A 644 2.22 0.99 -9.62
CA ALA A 644 2.75 0.34 -10.82
C ALA A 644 4.25 0.59 -11.01
N ASN A 645 4.69 1.84 -10.85
CA ASN A 645 6.10 2.24 -10.98
C ASN A 645 7.00 1.49 -9.99
N LEU A 646 6.53 1.23 -8.77
CA LEU A 646 7.30 0.47 -7.77
C LEU A 646 7.46 -0.99 -8.22
N LEU A 647 6.38 -1.61 -8.68
CA LEU A 647 6.39 -2.99 -9.15
C LEU A 647 7.28 -3.17 -10.39
N ASP A 648 7.28 -2.22 -11.32
CA ASP A 648 8.16 -2.25 -12.50
C ASP A 648 9.64 -2.20 -12.10
N ILE A 649 10.01 -1.26 -11.24
CA ILE A 649 11.40 -1.15 -10.74
C ILE A 649 11.79 -2.38 -9.91
N ALA A 650 10.88 -2.90 -9.09
CA ALA A 650 11.09 -4.12 -8.33
C ALA A 650 11.27 -5.35 -9.25
N SER A 651 10.50 -5.45 -10.33
CA SER A 651 10.62 -6.47 -11.36
C SER A 651 12.01 -6.43 -12.01
N ILE A 652 12.52 -5.24 -12.36
CA ILE A 652 13.89 -5.06 -12.87
C ILE A 652 14.94 -5.50 -11.83
N GLY A 653 14.70 -5.21 -10.55
CA GLY A 653 15.54 -5.66 -9.44
C GLY A 653 15.55 -7.18 -9.24
N ILE A 654 14.41 -7.83 -9.41
CA ILE A 654 14.29 -9.29 -9.40
C ILE A 654 15.07 -9.85 -10.59
N ASP A 655 14.87 -9.30 -11.79
CA ASP A 655 15.59 -9.74 -12.98
C ASP A 655 17.12 -9.61 -12.79
N TYR A 656 17.58 -8.48 -12.25
CA TYR A 656 18.97 -8.27 -11.82
C TYR A 656 19.45 -9.36 -10.85
N GLY A 657 18.66 -9.64 -9.81
CA GLY A 657 18.97 -10.67 -8.83
C GLY A 657 19.07 -12.07 -9.45
N LEU A 658 18.20 -12.40 -10.39
CA LEU A 658 18.15 -13.73 -11.02
C LEU A 658 19.36 -13.99 -11.93
N PHE A 659 19.72 -13.07 -12.84
CA PHE A 659 20.86 -13.32 -13.73
C PHE A 659 22.20 -13.20 -12.99
N THR A 660 22.28 -12.38 -11.93
CA THR A 660 23.50 -12.28 -11.10
C THR A 660 23.57 -13.33 -9.99
N SER A 661 22.53 -14.15 -9.83
CA SER A 661 22.37 -15.09 -8.70
C SER A 661 22.48 -14.41 -7.32
N ASN A 662 22.02 -13.16 -7.22
CA ASN A 662 22.03 -12.36 -6.01
C ASN A 662 20.69 -12.51 -5.25
N ALA A 663 20.67 -13.45 -4.31
CA ALA A 663 19.51 -13.73 -3.46
C ALA A 663 18.97 -12.50 -2.74
N THR A 664 19.86 -11.62 -2.25
CA THR A 664 19.47 -10.41 -1.52
C THR A 664 18.68 -9.45 -2.41
N ALA A 665 19.06 -9.31 -3.68
CA ALA A 665 18.33 -8.48 -4.64
C ALA A 665 16.95 -9.08 -4.97
N VAL A 666 16.86 -10.40 -5.16
CA VAL A 666 15.57 -11.09 -5.36
C VAL A 666 14.65 -10.90 -4.15
N SER A 667 15.15 -11.14 -2.94
CA SER A 667 14.39 -10.93 -1.70
C SER A 667 13.94 -9.47 -1.54
N ALA A 668 14.82 -8.51 -1.84
CA ALA A 668 14.48 -7.08 -1.73
C ALA A 668 13.40 -6.67 -2.75
N GLY A 669 13.47 -7.19 -3.98
CA GLY A 669 12.45 -6.96 -5.00
C GLY A 669 11.08 -7.48 -4.59
N TYR A 670 10.98 -8.75 -4.19
CA TYR A 670 9.71 -9.31 -3.70
C TYR A 670 9.20 -8.63 -2.42
N ALA A 671 10.10 -8.25 -1.51
CA ALA A 671 9.71 -7.49 -0.31
C ALA A 671 9.12 -6.12 -0.66
N ALA A 672 9.63 -5.45 -1.71
CA ALA A 672 9.05 -4.20 -2.19
C ALA A 672 7.64 -4.43 -2.77
N VAL A 673 7.46 -5.45 -3.61
CA VAL A 673 6.16 -5.84 -4.19
C VAL A 673 5.13 -6.13 -3.09
N HIS A 674 5.48 -6.96 -2.10
CA HIS A 674 4.57 -7.31 -1.01
C HIS A 674 4.33 -6.17 -0.01
N GLY A 675 5.27 -5.24 0.08
CA GLY A 675 5.11 -4.01 0.87
C GLY A 675 4.08 -3.06 0.25
N ASP A 676 3.97 -3.04 -1.06
CA ASP A 676 2.99 -2.23 -1.80
C ASP A 676 1.62 -2.95 -1.95
N LEU A 677 1.61 -4.29 -2.01
CA LEU A 677 0.41 -5.16 -2.04
C LEU A 677 -0.40 -5.16 -0.73
N GLN A 678 -0.83 -3.98 -0.29
CA GLN A 678 -1.59 -3.74 0.92
C GLN A 678 -2.61 -2.62 0.67
N PHE A 679 -3.64 -2.52 1.52
CA PHE A 679 -4.61 -1.43 1.40
C PHE A 679 -4.00 -0.08 1.78
N GLN A 680 -4.03 0.84 0.83
CA GLN A 680 -3.55 2.20 0.95
C GLN A 680 -4.75 3.07 1.34
N ASN A 681 -4.86 3.41 2.62
CA ASN A 681 -6.08 4.02 3.18
C ASN A 681 -6.02 5.55 3.33
N ALA A 682 -4.86 6.16 3.11
CA ALA A 682 -4.72 7.62 3.20
C ALA A 682 -5.44 8.31 2.03
N VAL A 683 -5.96 9.51 2.23
CA VAL A 683 -6.56 10.33 1.15
C VAL A 683 -5.50 10.59 0.07
N GLU A 684 -5.91 10.57 -1.21
CA GLU A 684 -5.01 10.77 -2.36
C GLU A 684 -3.79 9.81 -2.37
N ALA A 685 -3.92 8.60 -1.81
CA ALA A 685 -2.83 7.63 -1.80
C ALA A 685 -2.89 6.66 -3.00
N ASP A 686 -1.73 6.44 -3.60
CA ASP A 686 -1.51 5.48 -4.66
C ASP A 686 -1.60 4.04 -4.13
N GLY A 687 -2.00 3.10 -4.98
CA GLY A 687 -2.16 1.67 -4.69
C GLY A 687 -3.61 1.23 -4.47
N ILE A 688 -3.77 -0.01 -3.99
CA ILE A 688 -5.09 -0.64 -3.82
C ILE A 688 -5.83 -0.03 -2.63
N ARG A 689 -7.08 0.40 -2.85
CA ARG A 689 -7.96 0.97 -1.84
C ARG A 689 -8.83 -0.12 -1.20
N ALA A 690 -9.35 0.13 0.00
CA ALA A 690 -10.14 -0.87 0.74
C ALA A 690 -11.46 -1.28 0.06
N ASP A 691 -11.99 -0.45 -0.84
CA ASP A 691 -13.16 -0.76 -1.68
C ASP A 691 -12.79 -1.36 -3.04
N GLY A 692 -11.49 -1.60 -3.28
CA GLY A 692 -10.93 -2.15 -4.51
C GLY A 692 -10.73 -1.15 -5.64
N ALA A 693 -10.96 0.15 -5.41
CA ALA A 693 -10.43 1.17 -6.31
C ALA A 693 -8.89 1.09 -6.33
N PHE A 694 -8.27 1.56 -7.41
CA PHE A 694 -6.82 1.70 -7.52
C PHE A 694 -6.46 3.17 -7.75
N GLY A 695 -5.64 3.72 -6.85
CA GLY A 695 -5.12 5.07 -6.96
C GLY A 695 -3.75 5.10 -7.64
N GLN A 696 -3.47 6.08 -8.48
CA GLN A 696 -2.10 6.42 -8.89
C GLN A 696 -1.98 7.93 -9.11
N HIS A 697 -0.79 8.51 -8.97
CA HIS A 697 -0.54 9.93 -9.17
C HIS A 697 -1.39 10.79 -8.23
N GLU A 698 -1.13 10.63 -6.93
CA GLU A 698 -1.90 11.29 -5.87
C GLU A 698 -3.34 10.74 -5.82
N GLY A 699 -3.47 9.41 -5.96
CA GLY A 699 -4.72 8.68 -5.75
C GLY A 699 -5.81 8.90 -6.81
N LEU A 700 -5.48 9.33 -8.03
CA LEU A 700 -6.44 9.35 -9.14
C LEU A 700 -6.93 7.93 -9.45
N LEU A 701 -8.22 7.80 -9.73
CA LEU A 701 -8.84 6.51 -10.07
C LEU A 701 -8.26 5.97 -11.38
N TYR A 702 -7.57 4.83 -11.28
CA TYR A 702 -6.73 4.30 -12.35
C TYR A 702 -6.78 2.78 -12.51
N ASN A 703 -7.86 2.12 -12.07
CA ASN A 703 -8.01 0.67 -12.17
C ASN A 703 -7.66 0.13 -13.58
N GLY A 704 -8.12 0.80 -14.64
CA GLY A 704 -7.88 0.35 -16.01
C GLY A 704 -6.59 0.81 -16.67
N GLY A 705 -5.85 1.75 -16.06
CA GLY A 705 -4.52 2.20 -16.50
C GLY A 705 -3.42 1.61 -15.63
N TYR A 706 -2.89 2.41 -14.70
CA TYR A 706 -1.83 1.93 -13.80
C TYR A 706 -2.25 0.73 -12.93
N GLY A 707 -3.52 0.60 -12.54
CA GLY A 707 -4.02 -0.56 -11.80
C GLY A 707 -3.95 -1.86 -12.60
N LYS A 708 -4.17 -1.78 -13.92
CA LYS A 708 -3.98 -2.89 -14.86
C LYS A 708 -2.50 -3.26 -14.97
N ASP A 709 -1.61 -2.27 -15.15
CA ASP A 709 -0.17 -2.54 -15.24
C ASP A 709 0.36 -3.17 -13.94
N TYR A 710 -0.12 -2.66 -12.80
CA TYR A 710 0.10 -3.23 -11.49
C TYR A 710 -0.35 -4.70 -11.43
N ALA A 711 -1.58 -5.01 -11.86
CA ALA A 711 -2.09 -6.37 -11.85
C ALA A 711 -1.28 -7.32 -12.74
N ASN A 712 -0.93 -6.89 -13.95
CA ASN A 712 -0.06 -7.65 -14.85
C ASN A 712 1.32 -7.91 -14.25
N ALA A 713 1.92 -6.94 -13.56
CA ALA A 713 3.17 -7.13 -12.84
C ALA A 713 3.03 -8.17 -11.71
N VAL A 714 1.96 -8.10 -10.91
CA VAL A 714 1.68 -9.09 -9.85
C VAL A 714 1.53 -10.49 -10.43
N PHE A 715 0.75 -10.67 -11.51
CA PHE A 715 0.64 -11.97 -12.20
C PHE A 715 2.03 -12.49 -12.59
N ASN A 716 2.81 -11.67 -13.28
CA ASN A 716 4.12 -12.07 -13.80
C ASN A 716 5.13 -12.42 -12.70
N LEU A 717 5.02 -11.83 -11.50
CA LEU A 717 5.96 -12.03 -10.40
C LEU A 717 5.52 -13.14 -9.45
N GLU A 718 4.24 -13.19 -9.07
CA GLU A 718 3.73 -14.13 -8.07
C GLU A 718 3.57 -15.55 -8.63
N ILE A 719 3.27 -15.68 -9.93
CA ILE A 719 3.25 -16.98 -10.60
C ILE A 719 4.66 -17.58 -10.66
N CYS A 720 5.70 -16.74 -10.80
CA CYS A 720 7.08 -17.20 -10.71
C CYS A 720 7.44 -17.64 -9.29
N ALA A 721 6.96 -16.91 -8.27
CA ALA A 721 7.27 -17.13 -6.87
C ALA A 721 6.51 -18.28 -6.20
N GLY A 722 5.39 -18.74 -6.77
CA GLY A 722 4.50 -19.72 -6.14
C GLY A 722 5.17 -20.97 -5.56
N GLY A 723 4.90 -21.29 -4.29
CA GLY A 723 5.49 -22.43 -3.59
C GLY A 723 6.99 -22.30 -3.28
N THR A 724 7.57 -21.11 -3.45
CA THR A 724 8.95 -20.79 -3.02
C THR A 724 8.93 -19.85 -1.81
N GLN A 725 10.09 -19.58 -1.22
CA GLN A 725 10.18 -18.60 -0.11
C GLN A 725 9.82 -17.14 -0.49
N PHE A 726 9.64 -16.85 -1.78
CA PHE A 726 9.31 -15.52 -2.28
C PHE A 726 7.81 -15.31 -2.54
N GLU A 727 6.98 -16.30 -2.24
CA GLU A 727 5.53 -16.25 -2.46
C GLU A 727 4.83 -15.19 -1.59
N ALA A 728 3.79 -14.55 -2.14
CA ALA A 728 2.95 -13.60 -1.41
C ALA A 728 2.39 -14.14 -0.09
N THR A 729 2.25 -13.23 0.87
CA THR A 729 1.52 -13.51 2.11
C THR A 729 0.01 -13.58 1.86
N SER A 730 -0.73 -14.25 2.75
CA SER A 730 -2.20 -14.32 2.66
C SER A 730 -2.89 -12.95 2.68
N SER A 731 -2.32 -11.96 3.38
CA SER A 731 -2.80 -10.58 3.34
C SER A 731 -2.60 -9.91 1.98
N ALA A 732 -1.44 -10.14 1.33
CA ALA A 732 -1.18 -9.61 0.00
C ALA A 732 -2.11 -10.27 -1.04
N MET A 733 -2.28 -11.59 -0.97
CA MET A 733 -3.23 -12.34 -1.80
C MET A 733 -4.66 -11.83 -1.66
N SER A 734 -5.12 -11.59 -0.43
CA SER A 734 -6.48 -11.06 -0.17
C SER A 734 -6.66 -9.64 -0.68
N THR A 735 -5.63 -8.78 -0.54
CA THR A 735 -5.66 -7.40 -1.04
C THR A 735 -5.75 -7.41 -2.56
N PHE A 736 -4.91 -8.21 -3.23
CA PHE A 736 -4.93 -8.33 -4.69
C PHE A 736 -6.24 -8.94 -5.20
N THR A 737 -6.78 -9.95 -4.52
CA THR A 737 -8.10 -10.51 -4.85
C THR A 737 -9.20 -9.45 -4.76
N THR A 738 -9.10 -8.51 -3.82
CA THR A 738 -10.04 -7.38 -3.70
C THR A 738 -9.95 -6.45 -4.90
N LEU A 739 -8.75 -6.14 -5.40
CA LEU A 739 -8.57 -5.39 -6.65
C LEU A 739 -9.25 -6.10 -7.82
N LEU A 740 -8.90 -7.37 -8.09
CA LEU A 740 -9.40 -8.10 -9.27
C LEU A 740 -10.92 -8.30 -9.29
N THR A 741 -11.52 -8.60 -8.14
CA THR A 741 -12.99 -8.73 -8.03
C THR A 741 -13.71 -7.39 -8.18
N SER A 742 -13.01 -6.29 -7.91
CA SER A 742 -13.53 -4.93 -8.04
C SER A 742 -13.39 -4.39 -9.45
N ASP A 743 -12.29 -4.71 -10.13
CA ASP A 743 -12.05 -4.38 -11.52
C ASP A 743 -13.17 -4.87 -12.45
N LEU A 744 -13.77 -6.04 -12.16
CA LEU A 744 -14.92 -6.54 -12.91
C LEU A 744 -16.07 -5.55 -13.03
N TRP A 745 -16.32 -4.77 -11.97
CA TRP A 745 -17.38 -3.77 -11.98
C TRP A 745 -17.11 -2.66 -12.99
N MET A 746 -15.85 -2.43 -13.34
CA MET A 746 -15.38 -1.36 -14.22
C MET A 746 -15.09 -1.84 -15.64
N ILE A 747 -15.36 -3.11 -15.96
CA ILE A 747 -15.16 -3.70 -17.29
C ILE A 747 -16.52 -3.91 -17.97
N PHE A 748 -16.61 -3.51 -19.23
CA PHE A 748 -17.72 -3.78 -20.12
C PHE A 748 -17.24 -4.55 -21.37
N TYR A 749 -18.17 -5.17 -22.07
CA TYR A 749 -17.92 -5.90 -23.31
C TYR A 749 -18.59 -5.18 -24.47
N ASN A 750 -17.81 -4.83 -25.49
CA ASN A 750 -18.36 -4.30 -26.73
C ASN A 750 -18.91 -5.45 -27.57
N THR A 751 -20.23 -5.55 -27.63
CA THR A 751 -20.96 -6.64 -28.33
C THR A 751 -20.90 -6.52 -29.85
N ILE A 752 -20.44 -5.38 -30.38
CA ILE A 752 -20.27 -5.14 -31.82
C ILE A 752 -18.88 -5.61 -32.26
N THR A 753 -17.84 -5.21 -31.52
CA THR A 753 -16.44 -5.53 -31.87
C THR A 753 -15.94 -6.84 -31.26
N ASN A 754 -16.69 -7.39 -30.29
CA ASN A 754 -16.33 -8.57 -29.49
C ASN A 754 -15.09 -8.35 -28.62
N VAL A 755 -14.95 -7.16 -28.02
CA VAL A 755 -13.77 -6.75 -27.24
C VAL A 755 -14.17 -6.35 -25.82
N LEU A 756 -13.37 -6.76 -24.83
CA LEU A 756 -13.48 -6.27 -23.45
C LEU A 756 -12.78 -4.93 -23.32
N HIS A 757 -13.45 -3.96 -22.69
CA HIS A 757 -12.94 -2.63 -22.42
C HIS A 757 -13.08 -2.27 -20.95
N TRP A 758 -12.21 -1.39 -20.48
CA TRP A 758 -12.43 -0.64 -19.25
C TRP A 758 -13.43 0.49 -19.49
N ASP A 759 -14.20 0.83 -18.47
CA ASP A 759 -14.87 2.13 -18.41
C ASP A 759 -13.84 3.25 -18.65
N TYR A 760 -14.17 4.18 -19.54
CA TYR A 760 -13.23 5.22 -19.95
C TYR A 760 -12.84 6.19 -18.82
N THR A 761 -13.60 6.24 -17.72
CA THR A 761 -13.27 7.11 -16.59
C THR A 761 -12.17 6.55 -15.68
N VAL A 762 -11.83 5.27 -15.83
CA VAL A 762 -10.84 4.55 -14.99
C VAL A 762 -9.51 4.28 -15.70
N ILE A 763 -9.35 4.72 -16.95
CA ILE A 763 -8.09 4.65 -17.73
C ILE A 763 -7.32 5.99 -17.73
N GLY A 764 -7.81 6.98 -16.98
CA GLY A 764 -7.17 8.29 -16.80
C GLY A 764 -6.84 9.00 -18.10
N ARG A 765 -5.59 9.41 -18.32
CA ARG A 765 -5.21 10.19 -19.50
C ARG A 765 -5.26 9.40 -20.81
N ASN A 766 -5.30 8.07 -20.74
CA ASN A 766 -5.20 7.19 -21.91
C ASN A 766 -6.49 7.18 -22.75
N LEU A 767 -7.57 7.83 -22.29
CA LEU A 767 -8.75 8.12 -23.12
C LEU A 767 -8.44 9.08 -24.29
N ALA A 768 -7.30 9.77 -24.25
CA ALA A 768 -6.83 10.66 -25.33
C ALA A 768 -6.10 9.92 -26.46
N GLU A 769 -6.24 8.59 -26.56
CA GLU A 769 -5.64 7.77 -27.60
C GLU A 769 -6.73 6.95 -28.35
N PRO A 770 -6.62 6.76 -29.67
CA PRO A 770 -7.57 5.97 -30.46
C PRO A 770 -7.41 4.47 -30.26
N VAL A 771 -8.50 3.72 -30.47
CA VAL A 771 -8.52 2.24 -30.42
C VAL A 771 -7.48 1.62 -31.35
N SER A 772 -7.22 2.24 -32.51
CA SER A 772 -6.23 1.74 -33.50
C SER A 772 -4.81 1.61 -32.95
N GLN A 773 -4.47 2.31 -31.87
CA GLN A 773 -3.15 2.27 -31.23
C GLN A 773 -3.00 1.19 -30.15
N LYS A 774 -4.04 0.39 -29.91
CA LYS A 774 -3.98 -0.80 -29.04
C LYS A 774 -3.43 -0.51 -27.63
N GLN A 775 -3.92 0.58 -27.05
CA GLN A 775 -3.70 0.96 -25.65
C GLN A 775 -4.97 0.66 -24.83
N GLU A 776 -5.09 1.18 -23.62
CA GLU A 776 -6.20 0.88 -22.70
C GLU A 776 -7.57 1.35 -23.20
N ALA A 777 -7.61 2.33 -24.11
CA ALA A 777 -8.85 2.71 -24.79
C ALA A 777 -9.33 1.60 -25.77
N ALA A 778 -8.42 0.77 -26.27
CA ALA A 778 -8.68 -0.25 -27.28
C ALA A 778 -9.18 -1.57 -26.71
N ASN A 779 -8.71 -1.98 -25.53
CA ASN A 779 -9.17 -3.16 -24.81
C ASN A 779 -8.65 -3.13 -23.36
N THR A 780 -8.95 -4.16 -22.56
CA THR A 780 -8.50 -4.22 -21.16
C THR A 780 -6.99 -4.33 -20.94
N GLU A 781 -6.23 -4.82 -21.93
CA GLU A 781 -4.79 -5.11 -21.85
C GLU A 781 -4.39 -5.98 -20.62
N LEU A 782 -5.37 -6.64 -20.00
CA LEU A 782 -5.19 -7.59 -18.91
C LEU A 782 -4.82 -8.96 -19.48
N ASN A 783 -3.84 -9.63 -18.87
CA ASN A 783 -3.54 -11.01 -19.24
C ASN A 783 -4.55 -12.00 -18.61
N ILE A 784 -5.73 -12.10 -19.21
CA ILE A 784 -6.86 -12.90 -18.70
C ILE A 784 -6.45 -14.34 -18.37
N THR A 785 -5.57 -14.97 -19.17
CA THR A 785 -5.14 -16.35 -18.91
C THR A 785 -4.36 -16.52 -17.59
N GLN A 786 -3.68 -15.47 -17.12
CA GLN A 786 -2.92 -15.53 -15.86
C GLN A 786 -3.81 -15.48 -14.62
N PHE A 787 -5.06 -15.01 -14.74
CA PHE A 787 -6.02 -15.13 -13.65
C PHE A 787 -6.29 -16.59 -13.32
N GLN A 788 -6.45 -17.45 -14.34
CA GLN A 788 -6.64 -18.88 -14.11
C GLN A 788 -5.42 -19.48 -13.40
N VAL A 789 -4.23 -19.21 -13.92
CA VAL A 789 -2.98 -19.74 -13.36
C VAL A 789 -2.79 -19.30 -11.91
N LEU A 790 -2.99 -18.00 -11.62
CA LEU A 790 -2.85 -17.47 -10.26
C LEU A 790 -3.97 -17.98 -9.34
N GLY A 791 -5.20 -18.09 -9.85
CA GLY A 791 -6.35 -18.63 -9.10
C GLY A 791 -6.14 -20.08 -8.67
N GLU A 792 -5.61 -20.92 -9.56
CA GLU A 792 -5.23 -22.31 -9.25
C GLU A 792 -4.05 -22.35 -8.26
N LEU A 793 -3.01 -21.53 -8.50
CA LEU A 793 -1.82 -21.48 -7.65
C LEU A 793 -2.13 -21.05 -6.21
N TRP A 794 -2.95 -20.02 -6.04
CA TRP A 794 -3.35 -19.50 -4.73
C TRP A 794 -4.60 -20.18 -4.16
N ASN A 795 -5.18 -21.15 -4.89
CA ASN A 795 -6.43 -21.80 -4.52
C ASN A 795 -7.55 -20.78 -4.19
N SER A 796 -7.75 -19.81 -5.08
CA SER A 796 -8.70 -18.71 -4.92
C SER A 796 -9.89 -18.84 -5.87
N ASP A 797 -11.04 -19.21 -5.31
CA ASP A 797 -12.32 -19.28 -6.04
C ASP A 797 -12.72 -17.91 -6.60
N ASN A 798 -12.38 -16.83 -5.90
CA ASN A 798 -12.69 -15.46 -6.34
C ASN A 798 -11.93 -15.09 -7.61
N ILE A 799 -10.61 -15.32 -7.66
CA ILE A 799 -9.80 -15.04 -8.86
C ILE A 799 -10.24 -15.96 -10.02
N THR A 800 -10.53 -17.23 -9.72
CA THR A 800 -11.06 -18.17 -10.71
C THR A 800 -12.41 -17.72 -11.27
N SER A 801 -13.29 -17.14 -10.43
CA SER A 801 -14.57 -16.59 -10.86
C SER A 801 -14.40 -15.36 -11.75
N VAL A 802 -13.43 -14.49 -11.44
CA VAL A 802 -13.04 -13.36 -12.29
C VAL A 802 -12.56 -13.83 -13.66
N PHE A 803 -11.68 -14.85 -13.70
CA PHE A 803 -11.26 -15.46 -14.95
C PHE A 803 -12.45 -15.95 -15.78
N ASN A 804 -13.34 -16.74 -15.17
CA ASN A 804 -14.50 -17.31 -15.85
C ASN A 804 -15.41 -16.21 -16.41
N ALA A 805 -15.64 -15.14 -15.65
CA ALA A 805 -16.44 -14.01 -16.05
C ALA A 805 -15.88 -13.28 -17.28
N LEU A 806 -14.56 -13.04 -17.32
CA LEU A 806 -13.90 -12.36 -18.44
C LEU A 806 -13.72 -13.29 -19.65
N ASN A 807 -13.44 -14.58 -19.43
CA ASN A 807 -13.22 -15.55 -20.51
C ASN A 807 -14.51 -15.99 -21.22
N THR A 808 -15.67 -15.84 -20.57
CA THR A 808 -17.00 -16.12 -21.17
C THR A 808 -17.71 -14.87 -21.69
N ALA A 809 -17.02 -13.73 -21.76
CA ALA A 809 -17.56 -12.49 -22.29
C ALA A 809 -17.91 -12.63 -23.78
N GLY A 810 -19.20 -12.83 -24.06
CA GLY A 810 -19.72 -12.97 -25.42
C GLY A 810 -21.23 -13.00 -25.52
N LEU A 811 -21.93 -12.77 -24.40
CA LEU A 811 -23.40 -12.86 -24.31
C LEU A 811 -24.07 -11.54 -23.95
N SER A 812 -23.34 -10.60 -23.31
CA SER A 812 -23.87 -9.35 -22.79
C SER A 812 -22.76 -8.29 -22.67
N VAL A 813 -23.15 -7.01 -22.64
CA VAL A 813 -22.29 -5.85 -22.37
C VAL A 813 -21.68 -5.87 -20.95
N THR A 814 -22.26 -6.60 -20.00
CA THR A 814 -21.74 -6.75 -18.63
C THR A 814 -21.17 -8.16 -18.42
N PRO A 815 -19.84 -8.35 -18.49
CA PRO A 815 -19.26 -9.66 -18.25
C PRO A 815 -19.47 -10.14 -16.80
N GLY A 816 -19.60 -11.45 -16.63
CA GLY A 816 -19.63 -12.12 -15.32
C GLY A 816 -20.96 -12.21 -14.59
N ASN A 817 -22.08 -11.82 -15.20
CA ASN A 817 -23.42 -11.83 -14.58
C ASN A 817 -23.46 -11.06 -13.25
N ILE A 818 -22.68 -9.98 -13.15
CA ILE A 818 -22.68 -9.09 -11.98
C ILE A 818 -23.74 -8.02 -12.22
N VAL A 819 -24.85 -8.14 -11.50
CA VAL A 819 -25.98 -7.22 -11.49
C VAL A 819 -26.06 -6.52 -10.14
N GLY A 820 -26.34 -5.23 -10.14
CA GLY A 820 -26.58 -4.44 -8.93
C GLY A 820 -25.93 -3.07 -8.95
N ASN A 821 -25.71 -2.50 -7.77
CA ASN A 821 -25.12 -1.17 -7.61
C ASN A 821 -23.95 -1.21 -6.62
N ARG A 822 -22.86 -0.51 -6.92
CA ARG A 822 -21.68 -0.43 -6.05
C ARG A 822 -21.11 0.98 -5.98
N MET A 823 -20.89 1.46 -4.75
CA MET A 823 -20.16 2.70 -4.46
C MET A 823 -18.70 2.39 -4.13
N PHE A 824 -17.78 2.92 -4.94
CA PHE A 824 -16.35 3.03 -4.66
C PHE A 824 -16.10 4.32 -3.88
N TYR A 825 -16.41 4.27 -2.60
CA TYR A 825 -16.44 5.42 -1.71
C TYR A 825 -15.06 6.07 -1.50
N THR A 826 -13.95 5.38 -1.77
CA THR A 826 -12.61 5.97 -1.64
C THR A 826 -12.22 6.87 -2.80
N ASN A 827 -12.86 6.70 -3.97
CA ASN A 827 -12.54 7.42 -5.21
C ASN A 827 -13.76 8.12 -5.85
N ASP A 828 -14.83 8.35 -5.07
CA ASP A 828 -16.03 9.07 -5.50
C ASP A 828 -16.64 8.55 -6.81
N TYR A 829 -16.68 7.22 -6.96
CA TYR A 829 -17.13 6.55 -8.18
C TYR A 829 -18.25 5.55 -7.88
N MET A 830 -19.28 5.50 -8.71
CA MET A 830 -20.39 4.56 -8.56
C MET A 830 -20.65 3.84 -9.88
N VAL A 831 -20.94 2.54 -9.78
CA VAL A 831 -21.33 1.70 -10.93
C VAL A 831 -22.68 1.07 -10.66
N HIS A 832 -23.55 1.10 -11.66
CA HIS A 832 -24.76 0.30 -11.71
C HIS A 832 -24.72 -0.64 -12.92
N ARG A 833 -25.04 -1.91 -12.70
CA ARG A 833 -24.97 -2.97 -13.71
C ARG A 833 -26.29 -3.72 -13.76
N SER A 834 -26.75 -3.99 -14.97
CA SER A 834 -27.82 -4.94 -15.29
C SER A 834 -27.26 -6.00 -16.23
N ASP A 835 -28.09 -6.95 -16.64
CA ASP A 835 -27.73 -7.92 -17.68
C ASP A 835 -27.60 -7.26 -19.06
N ASP A 836 -28.22 -6.10 -19.29
CA ASP A 836 -28.27 -5.46 -20.62
C ASP A 836 -27.54 -4.12 -20.71
N TYR A 837 -27.07 -3.56 -19.59
CA TYR A 837 -26.35 -2.29 -19.58
C TYR A 837 -25.44 -2.11 -18.37
N LEU A 838 -24.54 -1.13 -18.50
CA LEU A 838 -23.68 -0.61 -17.45
C LEU A 838 -23.75 0.92 -17.43
N ILE A 839 -23.99 1.50 -16.26
CA ILE A 839 -23.88 2.95 -16.03
C ILE A 839 -22.76 3.20 -15.03
N THR A 840 -21.82 4.08 -15.39
CA THR A 840 -20.79 4.57 -14.48
C THR A 840 -21.02 6.04 -14.17
N LEU A 841 -20.64 6.44 -12.95
CA LEU A 841 -20.73 7.81 -12.47
C LEU A 841 -19.42 8.18 -11.77
N LYS A 842 -18.66 9.10 -12.36
CA LYS A 842 -17.44 9.66 -11.75
C LYS A 842 -17.71 11.03 -11.16
N MET A 843 -17.44 11.14 -9.87
CA MET A 843 -17.51 12.36 -9.08
C MET A 843 -16.13 12.68 -8.50
N TYR A 844 -16.02 13.77 -7.75
CA TYR A 844 -14.81 14.12 -7.00
C TYR A 844 -15.13 15.09 -5.85
N SER A 845 -14.25 15.11 -4.85
CA SER A 845 -14.46 15.77 -3.56
C SER A 845 -13.16 16.37 -3.02
N LYS A 846 -13.17 16.84 -1.76
CA LYS A 846 -11.93 17.22 -1.04
C LYS A 846 -10.91 16.07 -0.88
N ARG A 847 -11.30 14.84 -1.22
CA ARG A 847 -10.48 13.64 -1.04
C ARG A 847 -9.89 13.12 -2.36
N THR A 848 -10.32 13.67 -3.49
CA THR A 848 -10.06 13.13 -4.82
C THR A 848 -9.84 14.25 -5.83
N LYS A 849 -9.19 13.89 -6.94
CA LYS A 849 -8.94 14.78 -8.08
C LYS A 849 -9.85 14.40 -9.24
N ASN A 850 -10.14 15.38 -10.09
CA ASN A 850 -10.98 15.16 -11.27
C ASN A 850 -10.31 14.26 -12.32
N SER A 851 -9.14 14.66 -12.82
CA SER A 851 -8.39 14.01 -13.89
C SER A 851 -6.92 14.47 -13.86
N GLU A 852 -6.11 14.06 -14.83
CA GLU A 852 -4.74 14.53 -15.00
C GLU A 852 -4.41 14.92 -16.44
N CYS A 853 -3.42 15.79 -16.59
CA CYS A 853 -2.67 15.94 -17.83
C CYS A 853 -1.18 15.89 -17.53
N VAL A 854 -0.54 14.81 -17.99
CA VAL A 854 0.91 14.61 -17.93
C VAL A 854 1.38 14.16 -19.32
N ASN A 855 2.61 14.51 -19.68
CA ASN A 855 3.18 14.23 -21.01
C ASN A 855 2.33 14.75 -22.18
N SER A 856 1.59 15.84 -21.99
CA SER A 856 0.66 16.44 -22.96
C SER A 856 -0.51 15.52 -23.38
N GLN A 857 -0.85 14.52 -22.56
CA GLN A 857 -2.02 13.66 -22.76
C GLN A 857 -3.20 14.16 -21.92
N ASN A 858 -4.41 14.14 -22.49
CA ASN A 858 -5.66 14.58 -21.86
C ASN A 858 -5.70 16.09 -21.51
N MET A 859 -5.32 16.93 -22.46
CA MET A 859 -5.19 18.38 -22.26
C MET A 859 -6.50 19.11 -21.93
N LEU A 860 -7.66 18.53 -22.26
CA LEU A 860 -8.97 19.16 -22.09
C LEU A 860 -9.83 18.51 -21.00
N GLY A 861 -9.29 17.53 -20.27
CA GLY A 861 -10.04 16.63 -19.37
C GLY A 861 -10.53 17.19 -18.03
N PHE A 862 -10.77 18.50 -17.91
CA PHE A 862 -11.21 19.11 -16.63
C PHE A 862 -12.53 18.51 -16.12
N HIS A 863 -13.53 18.39 -16.99
CA HIS A 863 -14.91 18.04 -16.58
C HIS A 863 -15.16 16.54 -16.41
N LEU A 864 -14.12 15.69 -16.47
CA LEU A 864 -14.24 14.22 -16.44
C LEU A 864 -14.68 13.64 -15.08
N ALA A 865 -14.90 14.48 -14.06
CA ALA A 865 -15.40 14.05 -12.75
C ALA A 865 -16.51 14.96 -12.19
N ASP A 866 -17.10 15.84 -13.01
CA ASP A 866 -18.12 16.80 -12.57
C ASP A 866 -19.51 16.15 -12.44
N GLY A 867 -19.55 14.87 -12.03
CA GLY A 867 -20.71 13.99 -12.17
C GLY A 867 -20.82 13.42 -13.58
N ALA A 868 -19.69 12.99 -14.14
CA ALA A 868 -19.61 12.44 -15.50
C ALA A 868 -20.25 11.04 -15.55
N ILE A 869 -21.13 10.79 -16.52
CA ILE A 869 -21.91 9.54 -16.64
C ILE A 869 -21.62 8.87 -17.98
N TYR A 870 -21.27 7.60 -17.97
CA TYR A 870 -21.15 6.80 -19.20
C TYR A 870 -22.18 5.68 -19.15
N THR A 871 -22.92 5.50 -20.25
CA THR A 871 -23.95 4.47 -20.39
C THR A 871 -23.59 3.54 -21.53
N TYR A 872 -23.37 2.27 -21.21
CA TYR A 872 -23.02 1.24 -22.18
C TYR A 872 -24.16 0.24 -22.29
N THR A 873 -24.74 0.10 -23.47
CA THR A 873 -25.78 -0.90 -23.81
C THR A 873 -25.27 -1.89 -24.85
N THR A 874 -24.35 -1.42 -25.71
CA THR A 874 -23.63 -2.22 -26.70
C THR A 874 -22.12 -2.20 -26.45
N GLY A 875 -21.62 -1.19 -25.73
CA GLY A 875 -20.20 -0.93 -25.52
C GLY A 875 -19.55 -0.09 -26.63
N ASN A 876 -20.28 0.24 -27.70
CA ASN A 876 -19.76 1.02 -28.82
C ASN A 876 -20.05 2.52 -28.72
N GLU A 877 -20.81 2.96 -27.70
CA GLU A 877 -21.35 4.31 -27.58
C GLU A 877 -20.28 5.42 -27.58
N TYR A 878 -19.13 5.15 -26.97
CA TYR A 878 -18.05 6.13 -26.77
C TYR A 878 -16.75 5.74 -27.50
N GLN A 879 -16.80 4.78 -28.42
CA GLN A 879 -15.59 4.36 -29.13
C GLN A 879 -15.08 5.48 -30.04
N ASP A 880 -13.82 5.89 -29.86
CA ASP A 880 -13.13 6.94 -30.63
C ASP A 880 -13.85 8.31 -30.69
N VAL A 881 -14.76 8.62 -29.74
CA VAL A 881 -15.51 9.89 -29.75
C VAL A 881 -14.75 11.09 -29.19
N PHE A 882 -13.74 10.84 -28.34
CA PHE A 882 -13.11 11.86 -27.48
C PHE A 882 -12.40 12.98 -28.25
N SER A 883 -11.84 12.68 -29.43
CA SER A 883 -11.22 13.67 -30.32
C SER A 883 -12.23 14.65 -30.91
N ALA A 884 -13.50 14.23 -31.04
CA ALA A 884 -14.59 14.98 -31.64
C ALA A 884 -15.49 15.66 -30.58
N TRP A 885 -15.25 15.43 -29.29
CA TRP A 885 -16.03 16.00 -28.21
C TRP A 885 -15.96 17.52 -28.12
N ASP A 886 -17.09 18.13 -27.78
CA ASP A 886 -17.07 19.38 -27.02
C ASP A 886 -16.83 19.04 -25.55
N TRP A 887 -15.64 19.35 -25.06
CA TRP A 887 -15.19 19.04 -23.70
C TRP A 887 -15.91 19.86 -22.61
N ASN A 888 -16.71 20.86 -22.97
CA ASN A 888 -17.63 21.51 -22.04
C ASN A 888 -18.97 20.77 -21.91
N LEU A 889 -19.22 19.74 -22.72
CA LEU A 889 -20.49 19.00 -22.75
C LEU A 889 -20.28 17.51 -22.40
N ILE A 890 -19.44 17.22 -21.39
CA ILE A 890 -19.24 15.84 -20.93
C ILE A 890 -20.58 15.27 -20.43
N PRO A 891 -20.96 14.03 -20.82
CA PRO A 891 -22.19 13.40 -20.37
C PRO A 891 -22.40 13.47 -18.85
N GLY A 892 -23.61 13.83 -18.40
CA GLY A 892 -24.00 13.87 -16.99
C GLY A 892 -23.71 15.17 -16.22
N ILE A 893 -22.75 15.99 -16.66
CA ILE A 893 -22.30 17.17 -15.89
C ILE A 893 -23.36 18.28 -15.84
N THR A 894 -23.18 19.23 -14.93
CA THR A 894 -23.82 20.55 -15.00
C THR A 894 -22.76 21.64 -15.08
N VAL A 895 -22.83 22.51 -16.08
CA VAL A 895 -21.77 23.48 -16.42
C VAL A 895 -22.35 24.85 -16.77
N ASP A 896 -21.63 25.93 -16.46
CA ASP A 896 -21.78 27.23 -17.10
C ASP A 896 -20.90 27.25 -18.36
N TYR A 897 -21.56 27.13 -19.51
CA TYR A 897 -20.90 26.70 -20.74
C TYR A 897 -19.72 27.61 -21.15
N GLY A 898 -18.56 26.98 -21.38
CA GLY A 898 -17.34 27.65 -21.84
C GLY A 898 -16.66 28.55 -20.82
N GLN A 899 -17.09 28.56 -19.55
CA GLN A 899 -16.51 29.44 -18.52
C GLN A 899 -15.30 28.83 -17.80
N THR A 900 -15.15 27.51 -17.85
CA THR A 900 -14.00 26.83 -17.25
C THR A 900 -12.86 26.74 -18.27
N PRO A 901 -11.66 27.26 -17.96
CA PRO A 901 -10.53 27.17 -18.88
C PRO A 901 -10.05 25.72 -19.04
N LEU A 902 -10.04 25.22 -20.27
CA LEU A 902 -9.55 23.89 -20.61
C LEU A 902 -8.13 23.97 -21.17
N SER A 903 -7.18 23.42 -20.43
CA SER A 903 -5.78 23.28 -20.84
C SER A 903 -5.07 22.31 -19.90
N CYS A 904 -3.94 21.74 -20.32
CA CYS A 904 -3.17 20.79 -19.51
C CYS A 904 -2.87 21.31 -18.09
N SER A 905 -2.53 22.60 -17.96
CA SER A 905 -2.22 23.25 -16.66
C SER A 905 -3.43 23.44 -15.74
N LYS A 906 -4.63 23.16 -16.25
CA LYS A 906 -5.91 23.30 -15.55
C LYS A 906 -6.61 21.97 -15.37
N THR A 907 -6.24 20.92 -16.10
CA THR A 907 -6.89 19.61 -16.06
C THR A 907 -6.92 19.00 -14.66
N GLN A 908 -5.82 19.07 -13.89
CA GLN A 908 -5.72 18.39 -12.59
C GLN A 908 -6.04 19.33 -11.42
N VAL A 909 -7.17 19.10 -10.76
CA VAL A 909 -7.61 19.85 -9.58
C VAL A 909 -8.29 18.94 -8.55
N THR A 910 -7.99 19.18 -7.27
CA THR A 910 -8.71 18.54 -6.15
C THR A 910 -10.05 19.25 -5.94
N GLY A 911 -11.11 18.49 -5.67
CA GLY A 911 -12.43 19.07 -5.38
C GLY A 911 -12.45 19.86 -4.06
N ILE A 912 -13.41 20.78 -3.91
CA ILE A 912 -13.50 21.65 -2.72
C ILE A 912 -14.72 21.37 -1.84
N GLN A 913 -15.55 20.41 -2.20
CA GLN A 913 -16.75 20.01 -1.45
C GLN A 913 -16.55 18.64 -0.79
N ALA A 914 -17.03 18.50 0.45
CA ALA A 914 -16.89 17.25 1.20
C ALA A 914 -18.06 16.28 0.96
N TYR A 915 -19.28 16.79 0.78
CA TYR A 915 -20.49 15.99 0.64
C TYR A 915 -20.64 15.48 -0.80
N VAL A 916 -19.88 14.43 -1.11
CA VAL A 916 -19.84 13.73 -2.39
C VAL A 916 -19.65 12.25 -2.10
N GLY A 917 -20.46 11.38 -2.68
CA GLY A 917 -20.43 9.94 -2.42
C GLY A 917 -21.81 9.32 -2.63
N GLY A 918 -22.08 8.17 -2.00
CA GLY A 918 -23.38 7.53 -2.18
C GLY A 918 -23.68 6.43 -1.19
N VAL A 919 -24.93 5.96 -1.22
CA VAL A 919 -25.43 4.80 -0.51
C VAL A 919 -25.79 3.72 -1.52
N SER A 920 -25.45 2.47 -1.20
CA SER A 920 -25.79 1.29 -2.00
C SER A 920 -26.27 0.18 -1.07
N ASP A 921 -27.31 -0.54 -1.49
CA ASP A 921 -27.76 -1.78 -0.84
C ASP A 921 -27.28 -3.05 -1.58
N GLY A 922 -26.38 -2.87 -2.56
CA GLY A 922 -25.88 -3.92 -3.45
C GLY A 922 -26.72 -4.12 -4.71
N THR A 923 -27.99 -3.70 -4.72
CA THR A 923 -28.90 -3.85 -5.87
C THR A 923 -29.22 -2.48 -6.50
N THR A 924 -29.64 -1.53 -5.68
CA THR A 924 -29.97 -0.15 -6.01
C THR A 924 -29.01 0.81 -5.30
N GLY A 925 -29.02 2.08 -5.70
CA GLY A 925 -28.12 3.05 -5.10
C GLY A 925 -28.54 4.50 -5.29
N MET A 926 -28.00 5.36 -4.45
CA MET A 926 -28.12 6.80 -4.61
C MET A 926 -26.76 7.45 -4.41
N ALA A 927 -26.29 8.18 -5.41
CA ALA A 927 -25.16 9.08 -5.30
C ALA A 927 -25.63 10.52 -5.06
N VAL A 928 -24.87 11.28 -4.29
CA VAL A 928 -25.07 12.71 -4.03
C VAL A 928 -23.76 13.44 -4.27
N MET A 929 -23.85 14.59 -4.92
CA MET A 929 -22.71 15.44 -5.18
C MET A 929 -23.09 16.89 -4.98
N ARG A 930 -22.41 17.53 -4.01
CA ARG A 930 -22.30 18.97 -3.98
C ARG A 930 -21.06 19.38 -4.76
N TYR A 931 -21.24 20.21 -5.77
CA TYR A 931 -20.15 20.70 -6.59
C TYR A 931 -20.03 22.21 -6.44
N GLU A 932 -18.80 22.68 -6.46
CA GLU A 932 -18.43 24.05 -6.70
C GLU A 932 -17.20 24.01 -7.59
N ASN A 933 -17.21 24.76 -8.68
CA ASN A 933 -16.07 24.75 -9.60
C ASN A 933 -14.81 25.19 -8.84
N PRO A 934 -13.79 24.31 -8.69
CA PRO A 934 -12.65 24.57 -7.82
C PRO A 934 -11.69 25.63 -8.37
N THR A 935 -11.85 26.02 -9.64
CA THR A 935 -10.99 27.02 -10.29
C THR A 935 -11.66 28.38 -10.36
N THR A 936 -12.93 28.43 -10.81
CA THR A 936 -13.64 29.70 -11.03
C THR A 936 -14.46 30.13 -9.82
N HIS A 937 -14.86 29.19 -8.96
CA HIS A 937 -15.83 29.39 -7.87
C HIS A 937 -17.18 29.99 -8.32
N ALA A 938 -17.41 30.06 -9.63
CA ALA A 938 -18.52 30.80 -10.19
C ALA A 938 -19.80 29.98 -10.26
N LEU A 939 -19.67 28.67 -10.51
CA LEU A 939 -20.76 27.70 -10.59
C LEU A 939 -20.79 26.79 -9.36
N ASN A 940 -21.97 26.64 -8.75
CA ASN A 940 -22.27 25.67 -7.71
C ASN A 940 -23.55 24.92 -8.06
N TRP A 941 -23.61 23.64 -7.74
CA TRP A 941 -24.85 22.89 -7.84
C TRP A 941 -24.88 21.72 -6.85
N ARG A 942 -26.07 21.16 -6.68
CA ARG A 942 -26.31 19.90 -5.95
C ARG A 942 -27.03 18.95 -6.89
N LYS A 943 -26.57 17.71 -6.96
CA LYS A 943 -27.18 16.66 -7.79
C LYS A 943 -27.26 15.35 -7.05
N ALA A 944 -28.40 14.69 -7.17
CA ALA A 944 -28.60 13.31 -6.75
C ALA A 944 -28.85 12.44 -7.99
N TYR A 945 -28.25 11.26 -7.99
CA TYR A 945 -28.40 10.23 -9.02
C TYR A 945 -28.93 8.97 -8.33
N ILE A 946 -30.12 8.51 -8.69
CA ILE A 946 -30.83 7.44 -8.00
C ILE A 946 -31.04 6.29 -8.99
N PHE A 947 -30.39 5.16 -8.75
CA PHE A 947 -30.46 3.94 -9.56
C PHE A 947 -31.54 3.04 -8.97
N LEU A 948 -32.61 2.78 -9.75
CA LEU A 948 -33.83 2.09 -9.33
C LEU A 948 -33.90 0.65 -9.88
N PRO A 949 -34.67 -0.28 -9.26
CA PRO A 949 -34.76 -1.69 -9.69
C PRO A 949 -35.27 -1.90 -11.12
N ASP A 950 -36.13 -1.00 -11.62
CA ASP A 950 -36.75 -1.13 -12.95
C ASP A 950 -35.90 -0.52 -14.06
N ASP A 951 -34.58 -0.64 -14.05
CA ASP A 951 -33.69 -0.06 -15.08
C ASP A 951 -33.95 1.43 -15.35
N ILE A 952 -33.99 2.21 -14.27
CA ILE A 952 -34.17 3.67 -14.34
C ILE A 952 -33.13 4.34 -13.47
N MET A 953 -32.46 5.35 -14.03
CA MET A 953 -31.68 6.29 -13.24
C MET A 953 -32.43 7.62 -13.18
N TYR A 954 -32.88 8.01 -11.99
CA TYR A 954 -33.56 9.27 -11.73
C TYR A 954 -32.57 10.33 -11.24
N VAL A 955 -32.53 11.48 -11.90
CA VAL A 955 -31.60 12.57 -11.57
C VAL A 955 -32.36 13.79 -11.06
N MET A 956 -31.90 14.32 -9.93
CA MET A 956 -32.51 15.48 -9.27
C MET A 956 -31.47 16.57 -9.05
N ILE A 957 -31.80 17.79 -9.49
CA ILE A 957 -30.94 18.96 -9.43
C ILE A 957 -31.66 20.04 -8.61
N PRO A 958 -31.63 19.95 -7.27
CA PRO A 958 -32.39 20.86 -6.42
C PRO A 958 -31.90 22.32 -6.46
N VAL A 959 -30.60 22.54 -6.68
CA VAL A 959 -29.98 23.87 -6.58
C VAL A 959 -28.90 24.04 -7.64
N ILE A 960 -28.94 25.20 -8.30
CA ILE A 960 -27.90 25.71 -9.19
C ILE A 960 -27.68 27.19 -8.82
N THR A 961 -26.43 27.60 -8.69
CA THR A 961 -26.07 29.03 -8.67
C THR A 961 -24.91 29.26 -9.62
N SER A 962 -24.98 30.36 -10.37
CA SER A 962 -23.88 30.81 -11.21
C SER A 962 -23.72 32.32 -11.05
N THR A 963 -22.49 32.80 -10.97
CA THR A 963 -22.15 34.24 -11.02
C THR A 963 -21.79 34.71 -12.43
N THR A 964 -21.76 33.80 -13.41
CA THR A 964 -21.50 34.12 -14.81
C THR A 964 -22.79 34.46 -15.56
N THR A 965 -22.66 35.03 -16.76
CA THR A 965 -23.79 35.28 -17.68
C THR A 965 -23.95 34.20 -18.73
N ALA A 966 -23.11 33.17 -18.68
CA ALA A 966 -23.16 32.04 -19.60
C ALA A 966 -24.40 31.18 -19.33
N PRO A 967 -24.96 30.54 -20.37
CA PRO A 967 -26.04 29.60 -20.17
C PRO A 967 -25.55 28.41 -19.33
N VAL A 968 -26.41 27.91 -18.45
CA VAL A 968 -26.13 26.72 -17.64
C VAL A 968 -26.82 25.53 -18.26
N PHE A 969 -26.06 24.46 -18.46
CA PHE A 969 -26.53 23.22 -19.07
C PHE A 969 -26.37 22.05 -18.11
N SER A 970 -27.34 21.13 -18.12
CA SER A 970 -27.15 19.77 -17.62
C SER A 970 -27.12 18.81 -18.81
N VAL A 971 -25.97 18.20 -19.05
CA VAL A 971 -25.74 17.35 -20.22
C VAL A 971 -26.38 15.98 -19.99
N LEU A 972 -27.14 15.51 -20.97
CA LEU A 972 -27.77 14.19 -20.95
C LEU A 972 -26.84 13.13 -21.52
N ASP A 973 -26.27 13.39 -22.70
CA ASP A 973 -25.28 12.54 -23.35
C ASP A 973 -24.54 13.27 -24.47
N GLN A 974 -23.38 12.74 -24.85
CA GLN A 974 -22.55 13.14 -25.98
C GLN A 974 -21.80 11.90 -26.51
N ARG A 975 -22.37 11.23 -27.50
CA ARG A 975 -21.92 9.90 -27.96
C ARG A 975 -22.09 9.71 -29.47
N VAL A 976 -21.66 8.56 -29.99
CA VAL A 976 -21.95 8.19 -31.39
C VAL A 976 -23.46 8.20 -31.63
N GLN A 977 -23.89 8.85 -32.70
CA GLN A 977 -25.26 8.75 -33.20
C GLN A 977 -25.46 7.39 -33.86
N ASP A 978 -26.45 6.64 -33.42
CA ASP A 978 -26.84 5.36 -34.01
C ASP A 978 -28.36 5.31 -34.22
N GLY A 979 -28.76 5.39 -35.49
CA GLY A 979 -30.17 5.43 -35.89
C GLY A 979 -30.88 6.77 -35.66
N ASP A 980 -32.21 6.68 -35.66
CA ASP A 980 -33.10 7.83 -35.52
C ASP A 980 -33.20 8.33 -34.07
N VAL A 981 -33.47 9.62 -33.92
CA VAL A 981 -33.70 10.28 -32.64
C VAL A 981 -35.15 10.72 -32.55
N TYR A 982 -35.80 10.50 -31.41
CA TYR A 982 -37.21 10.83 -31.22
C TYR A 982 -37.37 11.80 -30.05
N VAL A 983 -38.09 12.90 -30.26
CA VAL A 983 -38.52 13.83 -29.21
C VAL A 983 -40.03 13.76 -29.13
N ASN A 984 -40.57 13.46 -27.94
CA ASN A 984 -42.01 13.25 -27.73
C ASN A 984 -42.61 12.17 -28.67
N GLY A 985 -41.85 11.11 -28.98
CA GLY A 985 -42.27 10.03 -29.88
C GLY A 985 -42.30 10.42 -31.36
N VAL A 986 -41.72 11.57 -31.74
CA VAL A 986 -41.63 12.03 -33.13
C VAL A 986 -40.18 12.14 -33.53
N ALA A 987 -39.83 11.61 -34.71
CA ALA A 987 -38.49 11.73 -35.27
C ALA A 987 -38.04 13.20 -35.30
N ALA A 988 -36.84 13.46 -34.80
CA ALA A 988 -36.31 14.79 -34.55
C ALA A 988 -34.87 14.92 -35.06
N THR A 989 -34.51 16.14 -35.44
CA THR A 989 -33.14 16.55 -35.79
C THR A 989 -32.65 17.62 -34.83
N THR A 990 -31.47 18.17 -35.07
CA THR A 990 -30.92 19.33 -34.33
C THR A 990 -31.97 20.42 -34.09
N GLY A 991 -32.10 20.87 -32.84
CA GLY A 991 -33.07 21.88 -32.46
C GLY A 991 -33.22 22.09 -30.95
N ASN A 992 -33.99 23.10 -30.59
CA ASN A 992 -34.37 23.42 -29.20
C ASN A 992 -35.86 23.16 -29.01
N PHE A 993 -36.22 22.42 -27.98
CA PHE A 993 -37.56 21.92 -27.70
C PHE A 993 -38.04 22.41 -26.33
N THR A 994 -38.97 23.36 -26.34
CA THR A 994 -39.69 23.79 -25.13
C THR A 994 -40.84 22.83 -24.85
N GLY A 995 -41.04 22.45 -23.58
CA GLY A 995 -42.09 21.50 -23.22
C GLY A 995 -41.89 20.07 -23.74
N ALA A 996 -40.64 19.68 -24.06
CA ALA A 996 -40.31 18.28 -24.30
C ALA A 996 -40.66 17.43 -23.06
N SER A 997 -41.39 16.34 -23.26
CA SER A 997 -41.69 15.33 -22.25
C SER A 997 -40.75 14.14 -22.34
N SER A 998 -40.20 13.86 -23.53
CA SER A 998 -39.30 12.74 -23.72
C SER A 998 -38.30 12.91 -24.86
N LEU A 999 -37.19 12.18 -24.77
CA LEU A 999 -36.16 12.00 -25.79
C LEU A 999 -35.79 10.51 -25.85
N TRP A 1000 -35.61 9.93 -27.02
CA TRP A 1000 -35.08 8.58 -27.19
C TRP A 1000 -34.05 8.55 -28.31
N HIS A 1001 -32.94 7.84 -28.08
CA HIS A 1001 -31.89 7.61 -29.06
C HIS A 1001 -31.13 6.32 -28.73
N ALA A 1002 -30.87 5.47 -29.73
CA ALA A 1002 -29.97 4.31 -29.65
C ALA A 1002 -30.10 3.50 -28.35
N GLY A 1003 -31.32 3.06 -28.01
CA GLY A 1003 -31.55 2.24 -26.83
C GLY A 1003 -31.57 2.99 -25.49
N THR A 1004 -31.54 4.32 -25.49
CA THR A 1004 -31.63 5.14 -24.26
C THR A 1004 -32.76 6.15 -24.35
N GLY A 1005 -33.69 6.07 -23.40
CA GLY A 1005 -34.79 7.01 -23.23
C GLY A 1005 -34.54 8.01 -22.10
N TYR A 1006 -35.10 9.20 -22.22
CA TYR A 1006 -35.10 10.24 -21.19
C TYR A 1006 -36.48 10.87 -21.06
N THR A 1007 -36.92 11.12 -19.84
CA THR A 1007 -38.17 11.84 -19.56
C THR A 1007 -37.91 13.14 -18.84
N PHE A 1008 -38.79 14.10 -19.07
CA PHE A 1008 -38.70 15.45 -18.50
C PHE A 1008 -40.08 15.90 -18.02
N ASN A 1009 -40.08 16.82 -17.05
CA ASN A 1009 -41.31 17.51 -16.68
C ASN A 1009 -41.65 18.58 -17.74
N ALA A 1010 -42.49 18.21 -18.70
CA ALA A 1010 -42.94 19.10 -19.77
C ALA A 1010 -43.67 20.37 -19.27
N SER A 1011 -44.17 20.36 -18.03
CA SER A 1011 -44.82 21.52 -17.41
C SER A 1011 -43.84 22.45 -16.69
N ASN A 1012 -42.53 22.15 -16.66
CA ASN A 1012 -41.52 23.01 -16.06
C ASN A 1012 -40.95 24.01 -17.08
N PRO A 1013 -41.36 25.30 -17.06
CA PRO A 1013 -40.86 26.28 -18.01
C PRO A 1013 -39.41 26.69 -17.73
N ALA A 1014 -38.83 26.31 -16.57
CA ALA A 1014 -37.47 26.66 -16.20
C ALA A 1014 -36.41 25.87 -16.99
N THR A 1015 -36.82 24.86 -17.75
CA THR A 1015 -35.92 23.97 -18.50
C THR A 1015 -36.41 23.75 -19.93
N SER A 1016 -35.48 23.57 -20.87
CA SER A 1016 -35.77 23.14 -22.24
C SER A 1016 -34.74 22.13 -22.72
N LEU A 1017 -35.15 21.22 -23.60
CA LEU A 1017 -34.26 20.25 -24.23
C LEU A 1017 -33.58 20.89 -25.44
N SER A 1018 -32.28 20.67 -25.58
CA SER A 1018 -31.52 20.99 -26.79
C SER A 1018 -30.90 19.70 -27.34
N LEU A 1019 -30.97 19.55 -28.65
CA LEU A 1019 -30.45 18.40 -29.38
C LEU A 1019 -29.55 18.89 -30.52
N GLU A 1020 -28.38 18.27 -30.67
CA GLU A 1020 -27.45 18.52 -31.74
C GLU A 1020 -27.00 17.18 -32.36
N LEU A 1021 -27.39 16.97 -33.62
CA LEU A 1021 -26.97 15.87 -34.47
C LEU A 1021 -26.04 16.44 -35.54
N GLN A 1022 -24.77 16.05 -35.51
CA GLN A 1022 -23.79 16.62 -36.42
C GLN A 1022 -22.65 15.65 -36.69
N GLN A 1023 -22.11 15.70 -37.90
CA GLN A 1023 -20.86 15.06 -38.21
C GLN A 1023 -19.69 15.94 -37.75
N LYS A 1024 -18.87 15.45 -36.83
CA LYS A 1024 -17.70 16.15 -36.27
C LYS A 1024 -16.42 15.42 -36.64
N THR A 1025 -15.41 16.16 -37.06
CA THR A 1025 -14.06 15.61 -37.29
C THR A 1025 -13.16 16.05 -36.15
N GLY A 1026 -12.63 15.07 -35.42
CA GLY A 1026 -11.76 15.26 -34.27
C GLY A 1026 -10.29 15.02 -34.60
N ASP A 1027 -9.41 15.78 -33.95
CA ASP A 1027 -7.96 15.62 -34.05
C ASP A 1027 -7.42 15.12 -32.70
N TRP A 1028 -6.79 13.94 -32.70
CA TRP A 1028 -6.21 13.37 -31.49
C TRP A 1028 -5.04 14.19 -30.93
N GLN A 1029 -4.31 14.92 -31.79
CA GLN A 1029 -3.24 15.83 -31.34
C GLN A 1029 -3.78 17.02 -30.54
N ALA A 1030 -5.06 17.36 -30.71
CA ALA A 1030 -5.70 18.43 -29.95
C ALA A 1030 -5.95 18.06 -28.48
N ILE A 1031 -5.93 16.75 -28.16
CA ILE A 1031 -6.24 16.24 -26.82
C ILE A 1031 -5.12 15.36 -26.24
N GLY A 1032 -4.16 14.91 -27.05
CA GLY A 1032 -3.07 14.03 -26.65
C GLY A 1032 -1.87 14.08 -27.57
N THR A 1033 -1.04 13.04 -27.54
CA THR A 1033 0.19 12.95 -28.35
C THR A 1033 0.06 12.08 -29.60
N SER A 1034 -1.10 11.48 -29.80
CA SER A 1034 -1.39 10.60 -30.92
C SER A 1034 -1.20 11.28 -32.27
N THR A 1035 -0.46 10.67 -33.19
CA THR A 1035 -0.32 11.13 -34.59
C THR A 1035 -1.30 10.44 -35.54
N ALA A 1036 -2.28 9.72 -35.00
CA ALA A 1036 -3.32 9.06 -35.79
C ALA A 1036 -4.09 10.08 -36.65
N ALA A 1037 -4.58 9.63 -37.81
CA ALA A 1037 -5.35 10.49 -38.68
C ALA A 1037 -6.63 11.00 -37.96
N PRO A 1038 -7.05 12.25 -38.20
CA PRO A 1038 -8.33 12.75 -37.71
C PRO A 1038 -9.47 11.80 -38.07
N ASN A 1039 -10.36 11.54 -37.12
CA ASN A 1039 -11.53 10.69 -37.32
C ASN A 1039 -12.81 11.51 -37.36
N THR A 1040 -13.74 11.07 -38.19
CA THR A 1040 -15.05 11.70 -38.33
C THR A 1040 -16.11 10.84 -37.63
N VAL A 1041 -16.89 11.46 -36.77
CA VAL A 1041 -17.93 10.82 -35.95
C VAL A 1041 -19.25 11.53 -36.18
N ASP A 1042 -20.31 10.76 -36.47
CA ASP A 1042 -21.67 11.28 -36.41
C ASP A 1042 -22.07 11.35 -34.93
N MET A 1043 -22.16 12.57 -34.39
CA MET A 1043 -22.33 12.83 -32.97
C MET A 1043 -23.79 13.10 -32.62
N PHE A 1044 -24.26 12.44 -31.57
CA PHE A 1044 -25.46 12.79 -30.82
C PHE A 1044 -25.05 13.55 -29.56
N THR A 1045 -25.51 14.79 -29.41
CA THR A 1045 -25.31 15.58 -28.19
C THR A 1045 -26.66 16.13 -27.72
N ALA A 1046 -27.02 15.90 -26.46
CA ALA A 1046 -28.26 16.40 -25.88
C ALA A 1046 -28.05 16.98 -24.48
N TRP A 1047 -28.72 18.09 -24.17
CA TRP A 1047 -28.65 18.72 -22.86
C TRP A 1047 -29.94 19.44 -22.49
N ILE A 1048 -30.15 19.59 -21.19
CA ILE A 1048 -31.16 20.46 -20.61
C ILE A 1048 -30.55 21.86 -20.44
N ALA A 1049 -31.14 22.86 -21.09
CA ALA A 1049 -30.84 24.26 -20.83
C ALA A 1049 -31.68 24.77 -19.66
N HIS A 1050 -31.02 25.38 -18.66
CA HIS A 1050 -31.67 25.98 -17.50
C HIS A 1050 -32.02 27.44 -17.78
N ASN A 1051 -33.27 27.68 -18.18
CA ASN A 1051 -33.82 29.00 -18.45
C ASN A 1051 -34.05 29.82 -17.17
N ASP A 1052 -34.25 29.14 -16.03
CA ASP A 1052 -34.28 29.75 -14.70
C ASP A 1052 -33.55 28.84 -13.70
N ILE A 1053 -32.29 29.16 -13.42
CA ILE A 1053 -31.43 28.40 -12.49
C ILE A 1053 -31.90 28.45 -11.03
N THR A 1054 -32.88 29.30 -10.68
CA THR A 1054 -33.45 29.36 -9.32
C THR A 1054 -34.49 28.27 -9.06
N LYS A 1055 -34.85 27.49 -10.10
CA LYS A 1055 -35.81 26.39 -10.00
C LYS A 1055 -35.11 25.05 -10.04
N PRO A 1056 -35.60 24.06 -9.27
CA PRO A 1056 -35.08 22.70 -9.37
C PRO A 1056 -35.44 22.08 -10.72
N ALA A 1057 -34.61 21.14 -11.16
CA ALA A 1057 -34.83 20.33 -12.36
C ALA A 1057 -34.72 18.83 -12.04
N THR A 1058 -35.47 18.01 -12.77
CA THR A 1058 -35.40 16.54 -12.69
C THR A 1058 -35.55 15.92 -14.06
N TYR A 1059 -34.90 14.78 -14.27
CA TYR A 1059 -35.12 13.91 -15.43
C TYR A 1059 -34.88 12.46 -15.03
N ALA A 1060 -35.45 11.52 -15.77
CA ALA A 1060 -35.13 10.10 -15.63
C ALA A 1060 -34.52 9.56 -16.92
N MET A 1061 -33.56 8.63 -16.79
CA MET A 1061 -32.90 7.92 -17.87
C MET A 1061 -33.32 6.45 -17.83
N TYR A 1062 -33.58 5.88 -19.01
CA TYR A 1062 -34.01 4.51 -19.25
C TYR A 1062 -32.99 3.86 -20.20
N PRO A 1063 -31.95 3.17 -19.70
CA PRO A 1063 -30.99 2.44 -20.53
C PRO A 1063 -31.60 1.17 -21.13
N ALA A 1064 -30.94 0.63 -22.17
CA ALA A 1064 -31.27 -0.64 -22.85
C ALA A 1064 -32.76 -0.84 -23.19
N ILE A 1065 -33.43 0.20 -23.70
CA ILE A 1065 -34.87 0.17 -23.95
C ILE A 1065 -35.21 0.47 -25.41
N SER A 1066 -36.13 -0.31 -25.99
CA SER A 1066 -36.68 -0.03 -27.32
C SER A 1066 -37.52 1.25 -27.31
N GLU A 1067 -37.66 1.93 -28.46
CA GLU A 1067 -38.48 3.14 -28.55
C GLU A 1067 -39.94 2.88 -28.13
N SER A 1068 -40.50 1.73 -28.55
CA SER A 1068 -41.88 1.35 -28.23
C SER A 1068 -42.10 1.03 -26.75
N ASP A 1069 -41.15 0.33 -26.12
CA ASP A 1069 -41.26 -0.01 -24.69
C ASP A 1069 -41.01 1.23 -23.82
N PHE A 1070 -40.14 2.13 -24.27
CA PHE A 1070 -39.88 3.40 -23.61
C PHE A 1070 -41.14 4.25 -23.48
N ALA A 1071 -41.92 4.41 -24.56
CA ALA A 1071 -43.17 5.15 -24.50
C ALA A 1071 -44.14 4.59 -23.42
N THR A 1072 -44.21 3.27 -23.30
CA THR A 1072 -45.06 2.59 -22.31
C THR A 1072 -44.55 2.81 -20.88
N LYS A 1073 -43.25 2.62 -20.66
CA LYS A 1073 -42.62 2.73 -19.33
C LYS A 1073 -42.60 4.18 -18.84
N ALA A 1074 -42.31 5.13 -19.72
CA ALA A 1074 -42.35 6.57 -19.43
C ALA A 1074 -43.75 7.05 -19.01
N ALA A 1075 -44.82 6.48 -19.59
CA ALA A 1075 -46.20 6.87 -19.22
C ALA A 1075 -46.56 6.50 -17.76
N ALA A 1076 -45.94 5.46 -17.21
CA ALA A 1076 -46.16 5.01 -15.84
C ALA A 1076 -45.34 5.77 -14.79
N GLU A 1077 -44.32 6.54 -15.22
CA GLU A 1077 -43.34 7.17 -14.31
C GLU A 1077 -43.99 8.01 -13.21
N SER A 1078 -44.90 8.92 -13.57
CA SER A 1078 -45.56 9.82 -12.61
C SER A 1078 -46.45 9.11 -11.59
N THR A 1079 -46.84 7.86 -11.88
CA THR A 1079 -47.61 7.00 -10.97
C THR A 1079 -46.70 6.15 -10.10
N ASN A 1080 -45.54 5.74 -10.62
CA ASN A 1080 -44.60 4.86 -9.95
C ASN A 1080 -43.60 5.61 -9.06
N TYR A 1081 -43.18 6.81 -9.46
CA TYR A 1081 -42.15 7.57 -8.77
C TYR A 1081 -42.66 8.95 -8.39
N LYS A 1082 -42.41 9.32 -7.13
CA LYS A 1082 -42.87 10.59 -6.58
C LYS A 1082 -41.73 11.34 -5.93
N VAL A 1083 -41.40 12.50 -6.49
CA VAL A 1083 -40.53 13.47 -5.82
C VAL A 1083 -41.24 14.00 -4.58
N ILE A 1084 -40.73 13.64 -3.40
CA ILE A 1084 -41.28 14.10 -2.11
C ILE A 1084 -40.73 15.48 -1.76
N ARG A 1085 -39.43 15.69 -2.00
CA ARG A 1085 -38.73 16.94 -1.72
C ARG A 1085 -37.50 17.10 -2.62
N SER A 1086 -37.21 18.32 -3.07
CA SER A 1086 -36.04 18.64 -3.88
C SER A 1086 -35.65 20.10 -3.70
N ASP A 1087 -34.84 20.39 -2.68
CA ASP A 1087 -34.39 21.74 -2.33
C ASP A 1087 -32.99 21.74 -1.68
N ASP A 1088 -32.60 22.89 -1.10
CA ASP A 1088 -31.29 23.10 -0.46
C ASP A 1088 -31.14 22.33 0.87
N ASP A 1089 -32.16 21.66 1.39
CA ASP A 1089 -32.05 20.83 2.59
C ASP A 1089 -32.10 19.35 2.28
N ILE A 1090 -33.03 18.94 1.41
CA ILE A 1090 -33.34 17.52 1.16
C ILE A 1090 -33.63 17.26 -0.31
N THR A 1091 -33.10 16.15 -0.81
CA THR A 1091 -33.61 15.46 -1.99
C THR A 1091 -34.24 14.14 -1.57
N ALA A 1092 -35.47 13.85 -2.01
CA ALA A 1092 -36.16 12.62 -1.68
C ALA A 1092 -37.07 12.13 -2.80
N LEU A 1093 -36.88 10.88 -3.21
CA LEU A 1093 -37.68 10.17 -4.22
C LEU A 1093 -38.31 8.93 -3.59
N LEU A 1094 -39.61 8.79 -3.76
CA LEU A 1094 -40.37 7.60 -3.38
C LEU A 1094 -40.61 6.72 -4.60
N ASP A 1095 -40.13 5.48 -4.54
CA ASP A 1095 -40.45 4.38 -5.44
C ASP A 1095 -41.64 3.62 -4.86
N ILE A 1096 -42.82 3.82 -5.47
CA ILE A 1096 -44.09 3.26 -5.02
C ILE A 1096 -44.15 1.75 -5.30
N PRO A 1097 -43.82 1.24 -6.51
CA PRO A 1097 -43.81 -0.20 -6.80
C PRO A 1097 -43.01 -1.02 -5.79
N HIS A 1098 -41.85 -0.52 -5.36
CA HIS A 1098 -40.96 -1.25 -4.45
C HIS A 1098 -41.10 -0.89 -2.97
N ASN A 1099 -41.96 0.08 -2.63
CA ASN A 1099 -42.08 0.63 -1.28
C ASN A 1099 -40.73 1.13 -0.72
N THR A 1100 -39.92 1.75 -1.58
CA THR A 1100 -38.58 2.22 -1.22
C THR A 1100 -38.52 3.73 -1.30
N ILE A 1101 -37.85 4.38 -0.35
CA ILE A 1101 -37.58 5.81 -0.41
C ILE A 1101 -36.07 6.07 -0.37
N TYR A 1102 -35.61 6.89 -1.31
CA TYR A 1102 -34.25 7.37 -1.45
C TYR A 1102 -34.19 8.80 -0.93
N VAL A 1103 -33.23 9.09 -0.05
CA VAL A 1103 -33.14 10.40 0.60
C VAL A 1103 -31.67 10.85 0.64
N GLY A 1104 -31.44 12.13 0.36
CA GLY A 1104 -30.17 12.83 0.59
C GLY A 1104 -30.42 14.02 1.49
N PHE A 1105 -29.87 14.02 2.70
CA PHE A 1105 -29.87 15.16 3.60
C PHE A 1105 -28.61 16.00 3.34
N TRP A 1106 -28.77 17.21 2.81
CA TRP A 1106 -27.64 18.01 2.35
C TRP A 1106 -26.92 18.78 3.47
N THR A 1107 -27.56 19.00 4.62
CA THR A 1107 -27.10 19.94 5.64
C THR A 1107 -26.46 19.23 6.84
N THR A 1108 -25.35 19.77 7.34
CA THR A 1108 -24.63 19.22 8.50
C THR A 1108 -25.38 19.37 9.82
N ALA A 1109 -26.34 20.30 9.89
CA ALA A 1109 -27.23 20.47 11.04
C ALA A 1109 -28.34 19.39 11.12
N GLY A 1110 -28.43 18.53 10.10
CA GLY A 1110 -29.51 17.58 9.95
C GLY A 1110 -30.79 18.24 9.44
N SER A 1111 -31.75 17.41 9.04
CA SER A 1111 -33.00 17.86 8.44
C SER A 1111 -34.10 16.81 8.66
N THR A 1112 -35.35 17.22 8.43
CA THR A 1112 -36.51 16.37 8.65
C THR A 1112 -37.36 16.30 7.38
N LEU A 1113 -37.60 15.08 6.91
CA LEU A 1113 -38.48 14.75 5.80
C LEU A 1113 -39.80 14.20 6.35
N THR A 1114 -40.92 14.55 5.72
CA THR A 1114 -42.21 13.89 5.97
C THR A 1114 -42.62 13.13 4.71
N VAL A 1115 -42.63 11.81 4.80
CA VAL A 1115 -43.11 10.91 3.76
C VAL A 1115 -44.63 10.79 3.90
N PRO A 1116 -45.40 11.11 2.85
CA PRO A 1116 -46.86 10.96 2.88
C PRO A 1116 -47.29 9.51 3.15
N ALA A 1117 -48.47 9.35 3.74
CA ALA A 1117 -49.11 8.04 3.85
C ALA A 1117 -49.36 7.44 2.45
N GLN A 1118 -49.03 6.15 2.30
CA GLN A 1118 -49.18 5.42 1.03
C GLN A 1118 -50.61 4.93 0.80
N THR A 1119 -51.43 4.90 1.85
CA THR A 1119 -52.83 4.48 1.80
C THR A 1119 -53.74 5.54 2.40
N SER A 1120 -54.97 5.60 1.94
CA SER A 1120 -55.98 6.49 2.51
C SER A 1120 -56.23 6.13 3.98
N GLY A 1121 -56.07 7.11 4.89
CA GLY A 1121 -56.17 6.91 6.34
C GLY A 1121 -54.92 6.31 7.00
N GLY A 1122 -53.86 6.04 6.24
CA GLY A 1122 -52.55 5.64 6.75
C GLY A 1122 -51.81 6.79 7.44
N ALA A 1123 -50.84 6.45 8.29
CA ALA A 1123 -49.96 7.41 8.93
C ALA A 1123 -48.81 7.83 7.99
N SER A 1124 -48.54 9.13 7.91
CA SER A 1124 -47.30 9.66 7.33
C SER A 1124 -46.10 9.33 8.23
N ILE A 1125 -44.92 9.22 7.64
CA ILE A 1125 -43.68 8.89 8.35
C ILE A 1125 -42.74 10.09 8.32
N GLN A 1126 -42.32 10.56 9.49
CA GLN A 1126 -41.30 11.59 9.60
C GLN A 1126 -39.93 10.93 9.75
N ILE A 1127 -38.99 11.24 8.86
CA ILE A 1127 -37.59 10.80 8.90
C ILE A 1127 -36.71 11.99 9.24
N LYS A 1128 -36.00 11.93 10.36
CA LYS A 1128 -35.07 12.97 10.79
C LYS A 1128 -33.66 12.40 10.87
N ALA A 1129 -32.71 13.06 10.21
CA ALA A 1129 -31.29 12.87 10.44
C ALA A 1129 -30.72 14.07 11.19
N ASN A 1130 -29.77 13.84 12.09
CA ASN A 1130 -29.05 14.91 12.82
C ASN A 1130 -27.82 15.45 12.07
N ALA A 1131 -27.47 14.86 10.92
CA ALA A 1131 -26.36 15.27 10.08
C ALA A 1131 -26.68 14.97 8.60
N ASN A 1132 -25.83 15.45 7.70
CA ASN A 1132 -25.91 15.13 6.28
C ASN A 1132 -25.58 13.66 6.04
N SER A 1133 -26.40 13.00 5.23
CA SER A 1133 -26.32 11.53 5.01
C SER A 1133 -27.11 11.15 3.76
N ALA A 1134 -26.78 10.02 3.15
CA ALA A 1134 -27.54 9.42 2.05
C ALA A 1134 -28.17 8.11 2.53
N LEU A 1135 -29.44 7.88 2.21
CA LEU A 1135 -30.21 6.75 2.76
C LEU A 1135 -31.12 6.10 1.72
N ILE A 1136 -31.26 4.78 1.83
CA ILE A 1136 -32.28 3.96 1.16
C ILE A 1136 -33.10 3.32 2.28
N LEU A 1137 -34.40 3.58 2.33
CA LEU A 1137 -35.30 2.93 3.27
C LEU A 1137 -36.27 2.02 2.50
N HIS A 1138 -36.14 0.73 2.72
CA HIS A 1138 -37.09 -0.30 2.29
C HIS A 1138 -38.22 -0.38 3.33
N MET A 1139 -39.42 0.10 2.98
CA MET A 1139 -40.55 0.21 3.91
C MET A 1139 -41.39 -1.07 4.04
N ASP A 1140 -41.15 -2.06 3.18
CA ASP A 1140 -41.72 -3.40 3.28
C ASP A 1140 -41.06 -4.24 4.40
N THR A 1141 -39.73 -4.11 4.52
CA THR A 1141 -38.89 -4.79 5.52
C THR A 1141 -38.50 -3.88 6.68
N TRP A 1142 -38.75 -2.58 6.56
CA TRP A 1142 -38.27 -1.53 7.49
C TRP A 1142 -36.76 -1.60 7.73
N THR A 1143 -36.01 -1.71 6.64
CA THR A 1143 -34.55 -1.73 6.64
C THR A 1143 -34.02 -0.45 6.03
N VAL A 1144 -33.09 0.22 6.72
CA VAL A 1144 -32.41 1.40 6.22
C VAL A 1144 -30.95 1.09 5.90
N TRP A 1145 -30.55 1.36 4.66
CA TRP A 1145 -29.15 1.50 4.28
C TRP A 1145 -28.76 2.96 4.37
N VAL A 1146 -27.59 3.24 4.93
CA VAL A 1146 -27.12 4.60 5.16
C VAL A 1146 -25.61 4.70 5.02
N SER A 1147 -25.15 5.80 4.45
CA SER A 1147 -23.74 6.20 4.40
C SER A 1147 -23.56 7.67 4.78
N ASP A 1148 -22.31 8.02 5.09
CA ASP A 1148 -21.85 9.40 5.20
C ASP A 1148 -20.96 9.76 4.00
N PRO A 1149 -21.52 10.42 2.97
CA PRO A 1149 -20.74 10.93 1.84
C PRO A 1149 -19.62 11.92 2.22
N THR A 1150 -19.67 12.56 3.41
CA THR A 1150 -18.56 13.43 3.83
C THR A 1150 -17.33 12.66 4.28
N GLN A 1151 -17.52 11.45 4.81
CA GLN A 1151 -16.50 10.68 5.52
C GLN A 1151 -15.92 11.45 6.73
N THR A 1152 -16.75 12.26 7.38
CA THR A 1152 -16.33 13.10 8.54
C THR A 1152 -17.12 12.82 9.81
N ILE A 1153 -18.23 12.07 9.72
CA ILE A 1153 -19.00 11.66 10.89
C ILE A 1153 -18.22 10.58 11.65
N ASP A 1154 -17.92 10.86 12.92
CA ASP A 1154 -17.17 9.98 13.81
C ASP A 1154 -17.96 9.62 15.09
N ALA A 1155 -17.35 8.81 15.95
CA ALA A 1155 -17.96 8.36 17.20
C ALA A 1155 -18.29 9.49 18.20
N THR A 1156 -17.75 10.70 18.02
CA THR A 1156 -18.03 11.84 18.90
C THR A 1156 -19.30 12.58 18.52
N THR A 1157 -19.70 12.50 17.24
CA THR A 1157 -20.95 13.09 16.73
C THR A 1157 -21.68 12.05 15.88
N PRO A 1158 -22.20 10.96 16.48
CA PRO A 1158 -22.75 9.84 15.71
C PRO A 1158 -23.99 10.27 14.91
N LEU A 1159 -24.17 9.65 13.76
CA LEU A 1159 -25.39 9.80 12.97
C LEU A 1159 -26.56 9.12 13.69
N VAL A 1160 -27.62 9.89 13.93
CA VAL A 1160 -28.86 9.44 14.55
C VAL A 1160 -29.99 9.67 13.58
N LEU A 1161 -30.67 8.58 13.24
CA LEU A 1161 -31.88 8.60 12.43
C LEU A 1161 -33.09 8.37 13.33
N THR A 1162 -34.10 9.23 13.23
CA THR A 1162 -35.37 9.11 13.95
C THR A 1162 -36.51 8.99 12.97
N PHE A 1163 -37.29 7.91 13.10
CA PHE A 1163 -38.45 7.62 12.27
C PHE A 1163 -39.70 7.69 13.15
N THR A 1164 -40.65 8.56 12.83
CA THR A 1164 -41.83 8.81 13.67
C THR A 1164 -43.12 8.71 12.86
N LEU A 1165 -44.07 7.90 13.33
CA LEU A 1165 -45.42 7.91 12.79
C LEU A 1165 -46.18 9.15 13.24
N LEU A 1166 -46.76 9.83 12.25
CA LEU A 1166 -47.73 10.89 12.49
C LEU A 1166 -49.13 10.28 12.66
N SER A 1167 -50.17 11.12 12.66
CA SER A 1167 -51.55 10.65 12.83
C SER A 1167 -52.00 9.76 11.67
N GLY A 1168 -52.62 8.62 11.98
CA GLY A 1168 -53.15 7.66 11.01
C GLY A 1168 -52.94 6.21 11.45
N THR A 1169 -53.34 5.27 10.61
CA THR A 1169 -53.06 3.84 10.82
C THR A 1169 -51.60 3.53 10.51
N ALA A 1170 -50.89 2.86 11.43
CA ALA A 1170 -49.51 2.45 11.21
C ALA A 1170 -49.39 1.56 9.97
N PRO A 1171 -48.35 1.75 9.13
CA PRO A 1171 -48.13 0.91 7.96
C PRO A 1171 -47.78 -0.53 8.38
N ALA A 1172 -48.00 -1.48 7.47
CA ALA A 1172 -47.71 -2.90 7.72
C ALA A 1172 -46.24 -3.09 8.14
N GLY A 1173 -45.98 -4.01 9.06
CA GLY A 1173 -44.63 -4.29 9.58
C GLY A 1173 -44.09 -3.27 10.60
N TRP A 1174 -44.70 -2.10 10.76
CA TRP A 1174 -44.18 -1.05 11.66
C TRP A 1174 -44.28 -1.38 13.16
N GLY A 1175 -45.17 -2.27 13.60
CA GLY A 1175 -45.36 -2.58 15.02
C GLY A 1175 -46.02 -1.46 15.85
N SER A 1176 -45.87 -1.49 17.18
CA SER A 1176 -46.64 -0.66 18.13
C SER A 1176 -45.97 0.66 18.55
N ALA A 1177 -44.65 0.80 18.36
CA ALA A 1177 -43.92 2.00 18.76
C ALA A 1177 -44.24 3.18 17.82
N LYS A 1178 -44.53 4.36 18.37
CA LYS A 1178 -44.77 5.58 17.56
C LYS A 1178 -43.50 6.17 16.95
N SER A 1179 -42.35 5.95 17.57
CA SER A 1179 -41.06 6.47 17.13
C SER A 1179 -40.00 5.40 17.28
N ARG A 1180 -39.13 5.29 16.28
CA ARG A 1180 -37.98 4.38 16.22
C ARG A 1180 -36.73 5.22 16.01
N VAL A 1181 -35.67 4.93 16.77
CA VAL A 1181 -34.40 5.65 16.70
C VAL A 1181 -33.29 4.66 16.37
N VAL A 1182 -32.49 4.99 15.36
CA VAL A 1182 -31.32 4.22 14.94
C VAL A 1182 -30.07 5.05 15.22
N ASN A 1183 -29.21 4.54 16.09
CA ASN A 1183 -27.86 5.09 16.31
C ASN A 1183 -26.92 4.39 15.34
N VAL A 1184 -26.57 5.07 14.25
CA VAL A 1184 -25.81 4.49 13.15
C VAL A 1184 -24.32 4.49 13.51
N THR A 1185 -23.73 3.30 13.57
CA THR A 1185 -22.27 3.13 13.61
C THR A 1185 -21.74 3.11 12.18
N LEU A 1186 -21.19 4.23 11.73
CA LEU A 1186 -20.60 4.35 10.40
C LEU A 1186 -19.17 3.80 10.37
N PRO A 1187 -18.75 3.15 9.27
CA PRO A 1187 -17.38 2.67 9.09
C PRO A 1187 -16.38 3.83 9.10
N GLN A 1188 -15.16 3.55 9.52
CA GLN A 1188 -14.10 4.55 9.75
C GLN A 1188 -12.80 4.16 9.04
N GLY A 1189 -11.83 5.09 8.99
CA GLY A 1189 -10.54 4.85 8.34
C GLY A 1189 -10.71 4.55 6.85
N GLY A 1190 -10.03 3.52 6.34
CA GLY A 1190 -10.12 3.11 4.93
C GLY A 1190 -11.52 2.69 4.46
N GLN A 1191 -12.47 2.46 5.37
CA GLN A 1191 -13.84 2.10 5.05
C GLN A 1191 -14.82 3.29 5.16
N ALA A 1192 -14.36 4.48 5.52
CA ALA A 1192 -15.23 5.65 5.66
C ALA A 1192 -15.98 5.94 4.35
N GLY A 1193 -17.31 6.15 4.44
CA GLY A 1193 -18.20 6.31 3.29
C GLY A 1193 -18.87 5.02 2.82
N MET A 1194 -18.45 3.84 3.31
CA MET A 1194 -19.13 2.58 3.07
C MET A 1194 -20.57 2.60 3.63
N SER A 1195 -21.50 1.98 2.91
CA SER A 1195 -22.90 1.85 3.33
C SER A 1195 -23.06 0.82 4.45
N THR A 1196 -23.96 1.10 5.40
CA THR A 1196 -24.32 0.17 6.49
C THR A 1196 -25.82 -0.06 6.53
N GLN A 1197 -26.21 -1.29 6.83
CA GLN A 1197 -27.60 -1.72 6.92
C GLN A 1197 -28.05 -1.75 8.38
N TRP A 1198 -29.26 -1.26 8.64
CA TRP A 1198 -29.89 -1.25 9.97
C TRP A 1198 -31.37 -1.59 9.85
N ALA A 1199 -31.84 -2.51 10.68
CA ALA A 1199 -33.27 -2.74 10.84
C ALA A 1199 -33.87 -1.66 11.76
N LEU A 1200 -35.08 -1.18 11.46
CA LEU A 1200 -35.81 -0.33 12.40
C LEU A 1200 -36.32 -1.21 13.55
N PRO A 1201 -35.93 -0.97 14.82
CA PRO A 1201 -36.23 -1.82 15.99
C PRO A 1201 -37.68 -1.75 16.44
#